data_AF-A0A3G8YG46-F1
#
_entry.id   AF-A0A3G8YG46-F1
#
_cell.length_a   1.000
_cell.length_b   1.000
_cell.length_c   1.000
_cell.angle_alpha   90.00
_cell.angle_beta   90.00
_cell.angle_gamma   90.00
#
_symmetry.space_group_name_H-M   'P 1'
#
loop_
_entity.id
_entity.type
_entity.pdbx_description
1 polymer ?
#
loop_
_entity_poly.entity_id
_entity_poly.type
_entity_poly.pdbx_seq_one_letter_code
_entity_poly.pdbx_strand_id
1 'polypeptide(L)'
;MTTLIYPAALGDLSGPVTQGDTTWLGVGPSLYGFDALGVATTRLDFSNMLSAVDASGGVLRVTAGPSGAQDTYSVVGGQIQERVVLVPDTQVTGWLRRAAALTPDSQVAQAALQDPTNPFLALRRAALARQRGDRFTALSETQRAASLPLAFPASLQLAAQMEALNSPAAANLLLSRAARDYAARGYDPALPVSRAALSAYGDPLGELETLLSQNKLERADVWIRYLRQTSPRFEGSLSLYTRYAALLDAQNRSGEAEEWRAFARTLSTGTLYNLGADAVLTLRDAARVSAFVLLLSWLAAYLTLAARTWRVQGQDTAELGGRWGSWLRRPLSRLRRSVVAYGGFGEKLVMLSLLSTLLLSLSAWTWAARAETRLQAPALNIGTYGGAWFYGGLDELELTPSRDTALLRGLSSQLDGDDAAARSSYEVGTSPLPCAQNNLGVLAENRDDNAQARGLWQASLSAAPDLLAPAYNLGLQPSAPEAAFQREYRAAPRLCYPDQRSLVRALGGSLAGQLRALVLNPWSALMATPTQLSTPLQAVWVTLLLLTYALGVVWLLTPSSDPSGRAGRPALFRLLALLLPGSALLDGAWGAVLLLGWAAAIGNLLTARGWLTLPYLPGPLSASGVLIFLVVLYALNVLGLSLQEIGSFRARRAASSAK
;
A
#
# COMPACT_ATOMS: atom_id res chain seq x y z
N MET A 1 47.55 12.22 -25.18
CA MET A 1 46.19 12.39 -24.63
C MET A 1 45.43 11.10 -24.90
N THR A 2 45.22 10.27 -23.90
CA THR A 2 44.38 9.06 -24.01
C THR A 2 42.96 9.45 -23.66
N THR A 3 42.09 9.48 -24.66
CA THR A 3 40.68 9.83 -24.53
C THR A 3 39.98 8.82 -23.63
N LEU A 4 39.22 9.29 -22.63
CA LEU A 4 38.30 8.44 -21.87
C LEU A 4 37.20 7.97 -22.81
N ILE A 5 37.09 6.66 -23.01
CA ILE A 5 36.05 6.08 -23.87
C ILE A 5 34.96 5.51 -22.98
N TYR A 6 33.78 6.11 -23.04
CA TYR A 6 32.59 5.60 -22.39
C TYR A 6 31.86 4.63 -23.33
N PRO A 7 31.67 3.36 -22.94
CA PRO A 7 30.87 2.42 -23.73
C PRO A 7 29.43 2.92 -23.89
N ALA A 8 28.83 2.70 -25.06
CA ALA A 8 27.42 3.04 -25.31
C ALA A 8 26.44 2.40 -24.31
N ALA A 9 26.83 1.26 -23.70
CA ALA A 9 26.07 0.62 -22.63
C ALA A 9 25.93 1.46 -21.34
N LEU A 10 26.66 2.58 -21.22
CA LEU A 10 26.56 3.54 -20.13
C LEU A 10 25.56 4.67 -20.39
N GLY A 11 24.89 4.66 -21.53
CA GLY A 11 23.94 5.69 -21.93
C GLY A 11 24.56 6.74 -22.84
N ASP A 12 23.70 7.64 -23.31
CA ASP A 12 24.09 8.69 -24.26
C ASP A 12 24.99 9.73 -23.59
N LEU A 13 25.82 10.37 -24.43
CA LEU A 13 26.67 11.47 -24.03
C LEU A 13 25.95 12.79 -24.29
N SER A 14 25.96 13.69 -23.30
CA SER A 14 25.37 15.03 -23.40
C SER A 14 26.46 16.10 -23.24
N GLY A 15 26.62 16.99 -24.22
CA GLY A 15 27.73 17.94 -24.31
C GLY A 15 28.77 17.52 -25.35
N PRO A 16 30.06 17.91 -25.22
CA PRO A 16 30.68 18.62 -24.10
C PRO A 16 30.37 20.12 -24.07
N VAL A 17 30.46 20.72 -22.89
CA VAL A 17 30.31 22.17 -22.68
C VAL A 17 31.43 22.69 -21.79
N THR A 18 32.13 23.75 -22.20
CA THR A 18 33.23 24.33 -21.42
C THR A 18 32.76 25.55 -20.65
N GLN A 19 33.07 25.59 -19.35
CA GLN A 19 32.81 26.73 -18.47
C GLN A 19 34.06 27.01 -17.62
N GLY A 20 34.75 28.11 -17.90
CA GLY A 20 36.07 28.39 -17.31
C GLY A 20 37.10 27.34 -17.73
N ASP A 21 37.85 26.82 -16.76
CA ASP A 21 38.90 25.80 -16.98
C ASP A 21 38.38 24.35 -16.92
N THR A 22 37.06 24.16 -16.76
CA THR A 22 36.43 22.83 -16.65
C THR A 22 35.62 22.52 -17.89
N THR A 23 35.85 21.33 -18.46
CA THR A 23 35.00 20.78 -19.52
C THR A 23 34.00 19.81 -18.93
N TRP A 24 32.72 20.11 -19.09
CA TRP A 24 31.61 19.31 -18.59
C TRP A 24 31.10 18.35 -19.65
N LEU A 25 30.88 17.09 -19.27
CA LEU A 25 30.31 16.05 -20.11
C LEU A 25 29.32 15.21 -19.31
N GLY A 26 28.09 15.13 -19.79
CA GLY A 26 27.09 14.21 -19.26
C GLY A 26 27.33 12.81 -19.79
N VAL A 27 27.35 11.83 -18.88
CA VAL A 27 27.52 10.41 -19.19
C VAL A 27 26.47 9.63 -18.40
N GLY A 28 25.44 9.13 -19.09
CA GLY A 28 24.31 8.50 -18.42
C GLY A 28 23.67 9.45 -17.40
N PRO A 29 23.55 9.11 -16.10
CA PRO A 29 22.95 9.96 -15.08
C PRO A 29 23.96 10.88 -14.35
N SER A 30 25.23 10.89 -14.77
CA SER A 30 26.29 11.64 -14.10
C SER A 30 26.83 12.76 -14.98
N LEU A 31 27.11 13.92 -14.40
CA LEU A 31 27.87 15.00 -15.05
C LEU A 31 29.31 14.97 -14.53
N TYR A 32 30.26 14.84 -15.45
CA TYR A 32 31.68 14.85 -15.17
C TYR A 32 32.31 16.20 -15.52
N GLY A 33 33.10 16.74 -14.61
CA GLY A 33 33.97 17.89 -14.85
C GLY A 33 35.40 17.41 -15.06
N PHE A 34 35.98 17.75 -16.22
CA PHE A 34 37.34 17.38 -16.61
C PHE A 34 38.27 18.58 -16.58
N ASP A 35 39.50 18.34 -16.12
CA ASP A 35 40.61 19.29 -16.23
C ASP A 35 41.23 19.30 -17.64
N ALA A 36 42.23 20.17 -17.85
CA ALA A 36 42.95 20.28 -19.12
C ALA A 36 43.74 19.01 -19.51
N LEU A 37 43.99 18.11 -18.56
CA LEU A 37 44.66 16.83 -18.79
C LEU A 37 43.67 15.70 -19.12
N GLY A 38 42.36 15.96 -19.04
CA GLY A 38 41.30 14.99 -19.29
C GLY A 38 41.03 14.05 -18.10
N VAL A 39 41.45 14.43 -16.89
CA VAL A 39 41.16 13.70 -15.65
C VAL A 39 39.86 14.25 -15.05
N ALA A 40 38.97 13.35 -14.62
CA ALA A 40 37.74 13.76 -13.95
C ALA A 40 38.06 14.29 -12.55
N THR A 41 37.79 15.57 -12.31
CA THR A 41 38.01 16.22 -11.00
C THR A 41 36.74 16.29 -10.17
N THR A 42 35.57 16.25 -10.82
CA THR A 42 34.27 16.39 -10.17
C THR A 42 33.23 15.49 -10.83
N ARG A 43 32.33 14.92 -10.04
CA ARG A 43 31.17 14.16 -10.50
C ARG A 43 29.93 14.61 -9.75
N LEU A 44 28.88 14.88 -10.50
CA LEU A 44 27.56 15.22 -9.98
C LEU A 44 26.54 14.17 -10.45
N ASP A 45 25.80 13.61 -9.50
CA ASP A 45 24.84 12.53 -9.75
C ASP A 45 23.41 13.10 -9.78
N PHE A 46 22.65 12.87 -10.87
CA PHE A 46 21.33 13.45 -11.13
C PHE A 46 20.17 12.46 -10.93
N SER A 47 18.94 12.98 -11.01
CA SER A 47 17.71 12.21 -10.75
C SER A 47 17.51 11.07 -11.73
N ASN A 48 17.94 11.24 -12.98
CA ASN A 48 17.75 10.32 -14.09
C ASN A 48 18.88 10.46 -15.14
N MET A 49 18.80 9.72 -16.25
CA MET A 49 19.69 9.87 -17.40
C MET A 49 19.66 11.30 -17.94
N LEU A 50 20.83 11.88 -18.19
CA LEU A 50 20.97 13.21 -18.74
C LEU A 50 20.58 13.24 -20.22
N SER A 51 19.76 14.21 -20.57
CA SER A 51 19.29 14.42 -21.95
C SER A 51 19.85 15.70 -22.58
N ALA A 52 20.27 16.67 -21.77
CA ALA A 52 20.91 17.89 -22.26
C ALA A 52 21.83 18.52 -21.20
N VAL A 53 22.89 19.18 -21.68
CA VAL A 53 23.78 20.04 -20.90
C VAL A 53 23.95 21.34 -21.69
N ASP A 54 23.66 22.47 -21.06
CA ASP A 54 23.71 23.80 -21.67
C ASP A 54 24.41 24.80 -20.75
N ALA A 55 25.26 25.66 -21.28
CA ALA A 55 25.87 26.77 -20.53
C ALA A 55 25.46 28.15 -21.08
N SER A 56 24.41 28.21 -21.90
CA SER A 56 23.87 29.46 -22.40
C SER A 56 23.38 30.34 -21.22
N GLY A 57 23.80 31.61 -21.21
CA GLY A 57 23.44 32.55 -20.15
C GLY A 57 24.32 32.53 -18.88
N GLY A 58 25.49 31.86 -18.92
CA GLY A 58 26.49 31.94 -17.85
C GLY A 58 26.27 31.03 -16.65
N VAL A 59 25.17 30.26 -16.64
CA VAL A 59 24.88 29.21 -15.65
C VAL A 59 24.81 27.87 -16.37
N LEU A 60 25.45 26.85 -15.81
CA LEU A 60 25.39 25.50 -16.37
C LEU A 60 24.04 24.87 -16.00
N ARG A 61 23.23 24.58 -17.00
CA ARG A 61 21.93 23.92 -16.88
C ARG A 61 22.02 22.49 -17.38
N VAL A 62 21.46 21.57 -16.60
CA VAL A 62 21.49 20.14 -16.86
C VAL A 62 20.06 19.63 -16.84
N THR A 63 19.64 18.94 -17.89
CA THR A 63 18.31 18.33 -17.96
C THR A 63 18.42 16.82 -17.82
N ALA A 64 17.63 16.24 -16.93
CA ALA A 64 17.58 14.81 -16.68
C ALA A 64 16.16 14.26 -16.87
N GLY A 65 16.04 13.09 -17.52
CA GLY A 65 14.78 12.37 -17.69
C GLY A 65 14.23 12.36 -19.13
N PRO A 66 13.22 11.51 -19.38
CA PRO A 66 12.58 11.37 -20.69
C PRO A 66 11.73 12.60 -21.03
N SER A 67 11.50 12.84 -22.33
CA SER A 67 10.64 13.93 -22.80
C SER A 67 9.25 13.87 -22.17
N GLY A 68 8.87 14.89 -21.39
CA GLY A 68 7.59 14.97 -20.68
C GLY A 68 7.65 14.79 -19.16
N ALA A 69 8.75 14.24 -18.63
CA ALA A 69 9.02 14.15 -17.19
C ALA A 69 10.49 14.48 -16.92
N GLN A 70 10.85 15.75 -17.16
CA GLN A 70 12.22 16.23 -17.07
C GLN A 70 12.41 17.13 -15.85
N ASP A 71 13.51 16.91 -15.14
CA ASP A 71 14.03 17.85 -14.16
C ASP A 71 15.13 18.70 -14.81
N THR A 72 15.10 20.01 -14.59
CA THR A 72 16.19 20.91 -14.98
C THR A 72 16.90 21.40 -13.74
N TYR A 73 18.22 21.29 -13.75
CA TYR A 73 19.09 21.61 -12.64
C TYR A 73 20.09 22.70 -13.03
N SER A 74 20.40 23.57 -12.09
CA SER A 74 21.44 24.58 -12.18
C SER A 74 22.68 24.10 -11.42
N VAL A 75 23.84 24.16 -12.08
CA VAL A 75 25.13 23.84 -11.48
C VAL A 75 25.93 25.12 -11.31
N VAL A 76 26.26 25.43 -10.05
CA VAL A 76 27.03 26.62 -9.67
C VAL A 76 28.15 26.19 -8.71
N GLY A 77 29.39 26.60 -8.98
CA GLY A 77 30.53 26.27 -8.14
C GLY A 77 30.79 24.76 -8.01
N GLY A 78 30.41 23.97 -9.02
CA GLY A 78 30.51 22.51 -8.98
C GLY A 78 29.51 21.84 -8.03
N GLN A 79 28.39 22.50 -7.71
CA GLN A 79 27.31 21.96 -6.90
C GLN A 79 25.96 22.17 -7.57
N ILE A 80 25.06 21.19 -7.39
CA ILE A 80 23.67 21.27 -7.85
C ILE A 80 22.90 22.15 -6.87
N GLN A 81 22.15 23.12 -7.37
CA GLN A 81 21.39 24.06 -6.54
C GLN A 81 20.06 23.47 -6.07
N GLU A 82 19.36 22.79 -6.97
CA GLU A 82 18.06 22.18 -6.70
C GLU A 82 18.20 20.80 -6.07
N ARG A 83 17.13 20.36 -5.41
CA ARG A 83 17.10 19.05 -4.77
C ARG A 83 17.05 17.93 -5.81
N VAL A 84 17.99 17.00 -5.73
CA VAL A 84 18.01 15.83 -6.62
C VAL A 84 17.32 14.63 -5.98
N VAL A 85 16.15 14.28 -6.53
CA VAL A 85 15.36 13.10 -6.16
C VAL A 85 15.71 11.94 -7.08
N LEU A 86 16.25 10.84 -6.54
CA LEU A 86 16.70 9.72 -7.36
C LEU A 86 15.52 8.82 -7.73
N VAL A 87 15.35 8.55 -9.02
CA VAL A 87 14.34 7.58 -9.46
C VAL A 87 14.69 6.17 -8.98
N PRO A 88 13.69 5.33 -8.62
CA PRO A 88 13.92 3.95 -8.22
C PRO A 88 14.22 3.05 -9.43
N ASP A 89 15.19 3.43 -10.25
CA ASP A 89 15.68 2.66 -11.40
C ASP A 89 17.14 2.25 -11.19
N THR A 90 17.37 0.93 -11.21
CA THR A 90 18.71 0.35 -11.12
C THR A 90 19.64 0.87 -12.22
N GLN A 91 19.13 1.25 -13.40
CA GLN A 91 19.92 1.84 -14.47
C GLN A 91 20.52 3.20 -14.07
N VAL A 92 19.84 3.96 -13.20
CA VAL A 92 20.34 5.24 -12.70
C VAL A 92 21.17 5.01 -11.44
N THR A 93 20.57 4.40 -10.41
CA THR A 93 21.14 4.29 -9.07
C THR A 93 22.31 3.29 -8.97
N GLY A 94 22.38 2.32 -9.87
CA GLY A 94 23.48 1.35 -9.97
C GLY A 94 24.54 1.69 -11.01
N TRP A 95 24.46 2.87 -11.63
CA TRP A 95 25.26 3.22 -12.80
C TRP A 95 26.77 3.17 -12.53
N LEU A 96 27.26 3.76 -11.45
CA LEU A 96 28.70 3.82 -11.12
C LEU A 96 29.33 2.43 -10.99
N ARG A 97 28.61 1.51 -10.33
CA ARG A 97 29.04 0.12 -10.16
C ARG A 97 29.12 -0.59 -11.52
N ARG A 98 28.14 -0.37 -12.41
CA ARG A 98 28.17 -0.96 -13.76
C ARG A 98 29.27 -0.35 -14.64
N ALA A 99 29.47 0.96 -14.58
CA ALA A 99 30.59 1.64 -15.25
C ALA A 99 31.93 1.04 -14.85
N ALA A 100 32.15 0.84 -13.55
CA ALA A 100 33.33 0.16 -13.08
C ALA A 100 33.40 -1.28 -13.57
N ALA A 101 32.30 -2.05 -13.55
CA ALA A 101 32.26 -3.46 -13.96
C ALA A 101 32.55 -3.68 -15.46
N LEU A 102 32.14 -2.75 -16.33
CA LEU A 102 32.38 -2.83 -17.77
C LEU A 102 33.84 -2.57 -18.17
N THR A 103 34.66 -2.04 -17.25
CA THR A 103 36.09 -1.82 -17.51
C THR A 103 36.86 -3.14 -17.49
N PRO A 104 37.62 -3.52 -18.53
CA PRO A 104 38.45 -4.72 -18.51
C PRO A 104 39.52 -4.67 -17.41
N ASP A 105 39.87 -5.80 -16.79
CA ASP A 105 40.86 -5.86 -15.70
C ASP A 105 42.22 -5.24 -16.06
N SER A 106 42.63 -5.36 -17.33
CA SER A 106 43.87 -4.76 -17.85
C SER A 106 43.87 -3.23 -17.85
N GLN A 107 42.69 -2.60 -17.88
CA GLN A 107 42.51 -1.16 -17.98
C GLN A 107 42.10 -0.51 -16.64
N VAL A 108 41.73 -1.30 -15.62
CA VAL A 108 41.23 -0.79 -14.32
C VAL A 108 42.21 0.19 -13.66
N ALA A 109 43.52 -0.06 -13.71
CA ALA A 109 44.51 0.84 -13.11
C ALA A 109 44.56 2.21 -13.80
N GLN A 110 44.47 2.24 -15.13
CA GLN A 110 44.43 3.48 -15.90
C GLN A 110 43.08 4.19 -15.69
N ALA A 111 41.96 3.46 -15.75
CA ALA A 111 40.63 4.01 -15.54
C ALA A 111 40.48 4.64 -14.16
N ALA A 112 41.04 4.04 -13.10
CA ALA A 112 40.99 4.59 -11.73
C ALA A 112 41.87 5.85 -11.54
N LEU A 113 42.85 6.07 -12.41
CA LEU A 113 43.64 7.31 -12.45
C LEU A 113 42.92 8.40 -13.24
N GLN A 114 42.22 8.03 -14.32
CA GLN A 114 41.50 8.96 -15.18
C GLN A 114 40.14 9.38 -14.59
N ASP A 115 39.44 8.47 -13.92
CA ASP A 115 38.23 8.75 -13.13
C ASP A 115 38.49 8.45 -11.64
N PRO A 116 39.15 9.37 -10.92
CA PRO A 116 39.39 9.21 -9.50
C PRO A 116 38.13 9.32 -8.64
N THR A 117 36.99 9.70 -9.22
CA THR A 117 35.72 9.94 -8.52
C THR A 117 34.88 8.67 -8.39
N ASN A 118 35.13 7.63 -9.19
CA ASN A 118 34.39 6.36 -9.13
C ASN A 118 34.99 5.39 -8.08
N PRO A 119 34.32 5.18 -6.93
CA PRO A 119 34.83 4.34 -5.85
C PRO A 119 34.92 2.85 -6.23
N PHE A 120 34.11 2.39 -7.18
CA PHE A 120 34.08 0.99 -7.60
C PHE A 120 35.29 0.64 -8.48
N LEU A 121 35.85 1.60 -9.22
CA LEU A 121 37.13 1.42 -9.91
C LEU A 121 38.28 1.29 -8.90
N ALA A 122 38.29 2.10 -7.85
CA ALA A 122 39.26 1.99 -6.75
C ALA A 122 39.16 0.62 -6.05
N LEU A 123 37.94 0.14 -5.76
CA LEU A 123 37.76 -1.20 -5.19
C LEU A 123 38.21 -2.33 -6.11
N ARG A 124 37.94 -2.24 -7.42
CA ARG A 124 38.46 -3.24 -8.37
C ARG A 124 39.98 -3.21 -8.43
N ARG A 125 40.60 -2.03 -8.41
CA ARG A 125 42.06 -1.89 -8.33
C ARG A 125 42.60 -2.51 -7.03
N ALA A 126 41.90 -2.32 -5.91
CA ALA A 126 42.26 -2.93 -4.63
C ALA A 126 42.19 -4.47 -4.68
N ALA A 127 41.16 -5.03 -5.32
CA ALA A 127 41.02 -6.47 -5.50
C ALA A 127 42.14 -7.06 -6.36
N LEU A 128 42.49 -6.42 -7.47
CA LEU A 128 43.60 -6.82 -8.33
C LEU A 128 44.96 -6.69 -7.62
N ALA A 129 45.17 -5.62 -6.84
CA ALA A 129 46.37 -5.46 -6.03
C ALA A 129 46.52 -6.58 -4.98
N ARG A 130 45.41 -6.96 -4.33
CA ARG A 130 45.38 -8.07 -3.37
C ARG A 130 45.74 -9.41 -4.01
N GLN A 131 45.23 -9.69 -5.21
CA GLN A 131 45.59 -10.88 -5.97
C GLN A 131 47.09 -10.94 -6.31
N ARG A 132 47.73 -9.78 -6.51
CA ARG A 132 49.17 -9.66 -6.77
C ARG A 132 50.03 -9.63 -5.49
N GLY A 133 49.41 -9.70 -4.31
CA GLY A 133 50.10 -9.62 -3.02
C GLY A 133 50.44 -8.20 -2.55
N ASP A 134 50.05 -7.15 -3.28
CA ASP A 134 50.28 -5.76 -2.90
C ASP A 134 49.22 -5.29 -1.89
N ARG A 135 49.52 -5.56 -0.61
CA ARG A 135 48.64 -5.21 0.51
C ARG A 135 48.50 -3.71 0.73
N PHE A 136 49.54 -2.93 0.44
CA PHE A 136 49.55 -1.49 0.67
C PHE A 136 48.60 -0.79 -0.31
N THR A 137 48.74 -1.07 -1.61
CA THR A 137 47.84 -0.52 -2.64
C THR A 137 46.41 -0.99 -2.40
N ALA A 138 46.21 -2.25 -2.02
CA ALA A 138 44.88 -2.76 -1.71
C ALA A 138 44.21 -2.00 -0.55
N LEU A 139 44.94 -1.71 0.53
CA LEU A 139 44.40 -0.96 1.67
C LEU A 139 44.14 0.51 1.31
N SER A 140 45.10 1.16 0.65
CA SER A 140 45.00 2.57 0.25
C SER A 140 43.80 2.81 -0.66
N GLU A 141 43.60 1.97 -1.68
CA GLU A 141 42.46 2.09 -2.60
C GLU A 141 41.12 1.75 -1.92
N THR A 142 41.10 0.83 -0.95
CA THR A 142 39.89 0.55 -0.14
C THR A 142 39.50 1.76 0.71
N GLN A 143 40.48 2.39 1.38
CA GLN A 143 40.26 3.60 2.18
C GLN A 143 39.82 4.78 1.30
N ARG A 144 40.44 4.94 0.15
CA ARG A 144 40.06 5.95 -0.84
C ARG A 144 38.62 5.76 -1.30
N ALA A 145 38.23 4.55 -1.68
CA ALA A 145 36.85 4.25 -2.09
C ALA A 145 35.83 4.63 -1.01
N ALA A 146 36.11 4.31 0.26
CA ALA A 146 35.25 4.65 1.39
C ALA A 146 35.21 6.15 1.71
N SER A 147 36.21 6.92 1.28
CA SER A 147 36.35 8.35 1.60
C SER A 147 35.57 9.28 0.66
N LEU A 148 35.20 8.83 -0.53
CA LEU A 148 34.55 9.65 -1.55
C LEU A 148 33.11 10.06 -1.16
N PRO A 149 32.66 11.27 -1.54
CA PRO A 149 31.25 11.65 -1.44
C PRO A 149 30.44 10.93 -2.51
N LEU A 150 29.32 10.31 -2.14
CA LEU A 150 28.48 9.50 -3.02
C LEU A 150 27.02 9.72 -2.68
N ALA A 151 26.16 9.67 -3.69
CA ALA A 151 24.73 9.51 -3.48
C ALA A 151 24.45 8.23 -2.65
N PHE A 152 23.38 8.25 -1.85
CA PHE A 152 23.08 7.18 -0.90
C PHE A 152 22.93 5.79 -1.55
N PRO A 153 22.37 5.59 -2.77
CA PRO A 153 22.30 4.24 -3.36
C PRO A 153 23.68 3.67 -3.67
N ALA A 154 24.59 4.50 -4.18
CA ALA A 154 25.97 4.10 -4.43
C ALA A 154 26.72 3.84 -3.13
N SER A 155 26.48 4.64 -2.08
CA SER A 155 27.02 4.41 -0.74
C SER A 155 26.57 3.06 -0.16
N LEU A 156 25.30 2.68 -0.35
CA LEU A 156 24.76 1.40 0.12
C LEU A 156 25.34 0.21 -0.64
N GLN A 157 25.43 0.30 -1.97
CA GLN A 157 26.09 -0.74 -2.78
C GLN A 157 27.56 -0.90 -2.41
N LEU A 158 28.24 0.21 -2.11
CA LEU A 158 29.62 0.19 -1.66
C LEU A 158 29.74 -0.40 -0.26
N ALA A 159 28.83 -0.08 0.66
CA ALA A 159 28.79 -0.65 2.00
C ALA A 159 28.62 -2.18 1.97
N ALA A 160 27.71 -2.69 1.15
CA ALA A 160 27.52 -4.13 0.94
C ALA A 160 28.80 -4.80 0.38
N GLN A 161 29.50 -4.15 -0.55
CA GLN A 161 30.81 -4.65 -1.02
C GLN A 161 31.86 -4.64 0.09
N MET A 162 31.87 -3.64 0.97
CA MET A 162 32.77 -3.60 2.13
C MET A 162 32.47 -4.72 3.13
N GLU A 163 31.21 -5.12 3.32
CA GLU A 163 30.84 -6.30 4.13
C GLU A 163 31.43 -7.58 3.51
N ALA A 164 31.28 -7.77 2.19
CA ALA A 164 31.85 -8.91 1.48
C ALA A 164 33.39 -8.94 1.55
N LEU A 165 34.03 -7.77 1.66
CA LEU A 165 35.48 -7.61 1.83
C LEU A 165 35.94 -7.67 3.30
N ASN A 166 35.05 -8.03 4.25
CA ASN A 166 35.31 -8.06 5.69
C ASN A 166 35.86 -6.72 6.24
N SER A 167 35.32 -5.60 5.76
CA SER A 167 35.68 -4.24 6.18
C SER A 167 34.51 -3.53 6.89
N PRO A 168 34.06 -4.02 8.06
CA PRO A 168 32.82 -3.56 8.71
C PRO A 168 32.86 -2.08 9.13
N ALA A 169 34.03 -1.55 9.50
CA ALA A 169 34.16 -0.13 9.85
C ALA A 169 33.92 0.79 8.64
N ALA A 170 34.39 0.40 7.46
CA ALA A 170 34.14 1.13 6.21
C ALA A 170 32.67 1.04 5.81
N ALA A 171 32.05 -0.15 5.96
CA ALA A 171 30.61 -0.33 5.74
C ALA A 171 29.78 0.60 6.65
N ASN A 172 30.07 0.64 7.96
CA ASN A 172 29.38 1.50 8.91
C ASN A 172 29.51 3.00 8.57
N LEU A 173 30.71 3.44 8.17
CA LEU A 173 30.95 4.81 7.73
C LEU A 173 30.08 5.15 6.50
N LEU A 174 30.02 4.25 5.53
CA LEU A 174 29.22 4.41 4.31
C LEU A 174 27.72 4.43 4.60
N LEU A 175 27.22 3.58 5.50
CA LEU A 175 25.82 3.61 5.96
C LEU A 175 25.48 4.95 6.62
N SER A 176 26.38 5.48 7.45
CA SER A 176 26.19 6.78 8.11
C SER A 176 26.19 7.94 7.11
N ARG A 177 27.00 7.85 6.04
CA ARG A 177 27.00 8.83 4.95
C ARG A 177 25.76 8.70 4.07
N ALA A 178 25.32 7.48 3.79
CA ALA A 178 24.10 7.20 3.06
C ALA A 178 22.89 7.81 3.77
N ALA A 179 22.77 7.65 5.09
CA ALA A 179 21.67 8.23 5.86
C ALA A 179 21.64 9.78 5.80
N ARG A 180 22.82 10.41 5.83
CA ARG A 180 22.95 11.88 5.67
C ARG A 180 22.53 12.35 4.28
N ASP A 181 23.02 11.70 3.22
CA ASP A 181 22.65 12.04 1.85
C ASP A 181 21.15 11.76 1.57
N TYR A 182 20.61 10.67 2.12
CA TYR A 182 19.18 10.34 2.09
C TYR A 182 18.33 11.47 2.68
N ALA A 183 18.72 11.96 3.87
CA ALA A 183 18.05 13.07 4.54
C ALA A 183 18.17 14.40 3.76
N ALA A 184 19.36 14.69 3.22
CA ALA A 184 19.67 15.90 2.45
C ALA A 184 18.85 15.99 1.15
N ARG A 185 18.56 14.85 0.53
CA ARG A 185 17.69 14.74 -0.67
C ARG A 185 16.20 14.79 -0.35
N GLY A 186 15.82 15.01 0.91
CA GLY A 186 14.43 15.19 1.33
C GLY A 186 13.65 13.90 1.56
N TYR A 187 14.30 12.72 1.56
CA TYR A 187 13.61 11.48 1.95
C TYR A 187 13.34 11.45 3.45
N ASP A 188 12.21 10.87 3.86
CA ASP A 188 11.77 10.90 5.27
C ASP A 188 11.24 9.54 5.74
N PRO A 189 11.57 9.11 6.97
CA PRO A 189 11.09 7.84 7.52
C PRO A 189 9.57 7.75 7.71
N ALA A 190 8.85 8.88 7.67
CA ALA A 190 7.39 8.89 7.67
C ALA A 190 6.80 8.30 6.37
N LEU A 191 7.55 8.32 5.27
CA LEU A 191 7.07 7.95 3.95
C LEU A 191 7.36 6.48 3.63
N PRO A 192 6.41 5.77 3.00
CA PRO A 192 6.61 4.38 2.68
C PRO A 192 7.61 4.20 1.53
N VAL A 193 8.32 3.07 1.55
CA VAL A 193 9.23 2.66 0.47
C VAL A 193 8.87 1.26 -0.01
N SER A 194 8.61 1.11 -1.30
CA SER A 194 8.33 -0.20 -1.90
C SER A 194 9.57 -1.09 -1.89
N ARG A 195 9.39 -2.41 -1.95
CA ARG A 195 10.51 -3.35 -2.03
C ARG A 195 11.33 -3.13 -3.32
N ALA A 196 10.65 -2.81 -4.42
CA ALA A 196 11.29 -2.46 -5.69
C ALA A 196 12.16 -1.20 -5.56
N ALA A 197 11.65 -0.14 -4.92
CA ALA A 197 12.43 1.07 -4.68
C ALA A 197 13.64 0.82 -3.78
N LEU A 198 13.50 0.05 -2.68
CA LEU A 198 14.64 -0.33 -1.85
C LEU A 198 15.71 -1.11 -2.64
N SER A 199 15.28 -2.04 -3.49
CA SER A 199 16.19 -2.80 -4.35
C SER A 199 16.96 -1.88 -5.31
N ALA A 200 16.28 -0.91 -5.92
CA ALA A 200 16.93 0.11 -6.74
C ALA A 200 17.87 1.00 -5.91
N TYR A 201 17.51 1.33 -4.68
CA TYR A 201 18.30 2.15 -3.77
C TYR A 201 19.46 1.40 -3.09
N GLY A 202 20.13 0.53 -3.83
CA GLY A 202 21.32 -0.19 -3.35
C GLY A 202 21.04 -1.43 -2.52
N ASP A 203 19.78 -1.86 -2.45
CA ASP A 203 19.30 -3.11 -1.87
C ASP A 203 19.72 -3.40 -0.41
N PRO A 204 19.50 -2.45 0.54
CA PRO A 204 19.80 -2.69 1.95
C PRO A 204 18.98 -3.84 2.55
N LEU A 205 17.79 -4.12 1.99
CA LEU A 205 16.97 -5.26 2.41
C LEU A 205 17.58 -6.59 1.99
N GLY A 206 18.04 -6.72 0.74
CA GLY A 206 18.71 -7.93 0.25
C GLY A 206 20.01 -8.24 1.01
N GLU A 207 20.79 -7.21 1.35
CA GLU A 207 21.99 -7.39 2.18
C GLU A 207 21.65 -7.87 3.59
N LEU A 208 20.63 -7.26 4.23
CA LEU A 208 20.14 -7.71 5.54
C LEU A 208 19.65 -9.17 5.50
N GLU A 209 18.85 -9.55 4.51
CA GLU A 209 18.37 -10.93 4.34
C GLU A 209 19.54 -11.91 4.15
N THR A 210 20.57 -11.50 3.40
CA THR A 210 21.80 -12.26 3.20
C THR A 210 22.55 -12.47 4.52
N LEU A 211 22.77 -11.42 5.30
CA LEU A 211 23.44 -11.50 6.61
C LEU A 211 22.66 -12.37 7.61
N LEU A 212 21.32 -12.27 7.62
CA LEU A 212 20.47 -13.12 8.45
C LEU A 212 20.54 -14.60 8.04
N SER A 213 20.55 -14.90 6.73
CA SER A 213 20.69 -16.27 6.23
C SER A 213 22.08 -16.88 6.52
N GLN A 214 23.12 -16.04 6.59
CA GLN A 214 24.47 -16.42 6.99
C GLN A 214 24.65 -16.50 8.52
N ASN A 215 23.60 -16.29 9.31
CA ASN A 215 23.63 -16.23 10.78
C ASN A 215 24.61 -15.17 11.34
N LYS A 216 24.87 -14.09 10.59
CA LYS A 216 25.72 -12.96 11.02
C LYS A 216 24.88 -11.90 11.73
N LEU A 217 24.27 -12.26 12.86
CA LEU A 217 23.26 -11.41 13.52
C LEU A 217 23.80 -10.04 13.94
N GLU A 218 25.05 -9.95 14.41
CA GLU A 218 25.68 -8.67 14.78
C GLU A 218 25.81 -7.70 13.61
N ARG A 219 26.11 -8.21 12.41
CA ARG A 219 26.16 -7.38 11.20
C ARG A 219 24.75 -7.04 10.70
N ALA A 220 23.83 -8.01 10.75
CA ALA A 220 22.43 -7.78 10.43
C ALA A 220 21.81 -6.66 11.30
N ASP A 221 22.20 -6.57 12.58
CA ASP A 221 21.75 -5.50 13.50
C ASP A 221 22.06 -4.09 12.97
N VAL A 222 23.22 -3.89 12.35
CA VAL A 222 23.61 -2.59 11.78
C VAL A 222 22.70 -2.20 10.62
N TRP A 223 22.42 -3.14 9.72
CA TRP A 223 21.58 -2.90 8.54
C TRP A 223 20.11 -2.70 8.90
N ILE A 224 19.58 -3.49 9.85
CA ILE A 224 18.20 -3.30 10.29
C ILE A 224 18.00 -2.01 11.09
N ARG A 225 19.03 -1.54 11.84
CA ARG A 225 19.03 -0.20 12.47
C ARG A 225 19.08 0.91 11.44
N TYR A 226 19.87 0.77 10.38
CA TYR A 226 19.88 1.70 9.25
C TYR A 226 18.48 1.82 8.64
N LEU A 227 17.81 0.69 8.35
CA LEU A 227 16.45 0.67 7.81
C LEU A 227 15.44 1.27 8.79
N ARG A 228 15.52 0.94 10.09
CA ARG A 228 14.69 1.55 11.14
C ARG A 228 14.81 3.07 11.19
N GLN A 229 16.01 3.61 10.93
CA GLN A 229 16.26 5.04 11.01
C GLN A 229 15.82 5.78 9.73
N THR A 230 16.08 5.20 8.56
CA THR A 230 15.91 5.88 7.27
C THR A 230 14.57 5.57 6.61
N SER A 231 14.17 4.30 6.57
CA SER A 231 12.98 3.83 5.85
C SER A 231 12.26 2.75 6.65
N PRO A 232 11.73 3.04 7.85
CA PRO A 232 11.12 2.02 8.71
C PRO A 232 9.81 1.45 8.13
N ARG A 233 9.16 2.20 7.24
CA ARG A 233 7.86 1.87 6.63
C ARG A 233 8.03 1.29 5.23
N PHE A 234 8.73 0.16 5.11
CA PHE A 234 8.86 -0.53 3.82
C PHE A 234 7.88 -1.69 3.66
N GLU A 235 7.66 -2.08 2.41
CA GLU A 235 6.84 -3.25 2.06
C GLU A 235 7.42 -4.54 2.70
N GLY A 236 6.65 -5.19 3.57
CA GLY A 236 7.11 -6.35 4.34
C GLY A 236 7.89 -6.02 5.63
N SER A 237 7.90 -4.76 6.06
CA SER A 237 8.59 -4.34 7.30
C SER A 237 8.16 -5.11 8.56
N LEU A 238 6.86 -5.30 8.76
CA LEU A 238 6.34 -6.01 9.94
C LEU A 238 6.84 -7.46 10.03
N SER A 239 6.83 -8.18 8.91
CA SER A 239 7.31 -9.58 8.87
C SER A 239 8.82 -9.65 9.10
N LEU A 240 9.59 -8.69 8.60
CA LEU A 240 11.03 -8.63 8.85
C LEU A 240 11.35 -8.33 10.32
N TYR A 241 10.72 -7.32 10.93
CA TYR A 241 10.97 -6.96 12.32
C TYR A 241 10.55 -8.07 13.30
N THR A 242 9.43 -8.74 13.03
CA THR A 242 8.99 -9.90 13.83
C THR A 242 9.92 -11.10 13.68
N ARG A 243 10.40 -11.39 12.46
CA ARG A 243 11.42 -12.42 12.22
C ARG A 243 12.73 -12.10 12.95
N TYR A 244 13.19 -10.86 12.91
CA TYR A 244 14.39 -10.43 13.61
C TYR A 244 14.25 -10.56 15.13
N ALA A 245 13.12 -10.14 15.70
CA ALA A 245 12.82 -10.32 17.12
C ALA A 245 12.80 -11.81 17.53
N ALA A 246 12.25 -12.69 16.70
CA ALA A 246 12.27 -14.14 16.96
C ALA A 246 13.69 -14.72 16.95
N LEU A 247 14.57 -14.23 16.08
CA LEU A 247 15.99 -14.63 16.06
C LEU A 247 16.73 -14.14 17.31
N LEU A 248 16.43 -12.95 17.81
CA LEU A 248 16.97 -12.43 19.06
C LEU A 248 16.53 -13.27 20.28
N ASP A 249 15.25 -13.65 20.34
CA ASP A 249 14.74 -14.53 21.40
C ASP A 249 15.43 -15.90 21.39
N ALA A 250 15.65 -16.48 20.21
CA ALA A 250 16.37 -17.74 20.06
C ALA A 250 17.82 -17.67 20.59
N GLN A 251 18.39 -16.46 20.71
CA GLN A 251 19.70 -16.20 21.30
C GLN A 251 19.64 -15.69 22.75
N ASN A 252 18.50 -15.83 23.43
CA ASN A 252 18.26 -15.33 24.79
C ASN A 252 18.39 -13.79 24.94
N ARG A 253 18.18 -13.03 23.86
CA ARG A 253 18.19 -11.55 23.85
C ARG A 253 16.76 -11.00 23.89
N SER A 254 15.95 -11.47 24.82
CA SER A 254 14.50 -11.20 24.85
C SER A 254 14.13 -9.75 25.12
N GLY A 255 14.96 -9.01 25.87
CA GLY A 255 14.78 -7.57 26.07
C GLY A 255 14.83 -6.79 24.76
N GLU A 256 15.84 -7.05 23.94
CA GLU A 256 15.99 -6.42 22.61
C GLU A 256 14.89 -6.88 21.65
N ALA A 257 14.50 -8.15 21.71
CA ALA A 257 13.39 -8.67 20.92
C ALA A 257 12.09 -7.89 21.21
N GLU A 258 11.80 -7.58 22.47
CA GLU A 258 10.62 -6.80 22.84
C GLU A 258 10.72 -5.34 22.38
N GLU A 259 11.91 -4.72 22.39
CA GLU A 259 12.10 -3.39 21.81
C GLU A 259 11.74 -3.36 20.31
N TRP A 260 12.14 -4.38 19.55
CA TRP A 260 11.81 -4.48 18.12
C TRP A 260 10.32 -4.72 17.88
N ARG A 261 9.65 -5.52 18.72
CA ARG A 261 8.20 -5.68 18.67
C ARG A 261 7.46 -4.40 19.02
N ALA A 262 7.89 -3.71 20.07
CA ALA A 262 7.33 -2.42 20.48
C ALA A 262 7.47 -1.40 19.36
N PHE A 263 8.67 -1.30 18.76
CA PHE A 263 8.92 -0.46 17.61
C PHE A 263 8.00 -0.81 16.43
N ALA A 264 7.88 -2.10 16.05
CA ALA A 264 6.99 -2.51 14.96
C ALA A 264 5.52 -2.12 15.22
N ARG A 265 5.05 -2.18 16.48
CA ARG A 265 3.71 -1.69 16.86
C ARG A 265 3.56 -0.19 16.68
N THR A 266 4.59 0.62 16.95
CA THR A 266 4.51 2.08 16.73
C THR A 266 4.30 2.46 15.25
N LEU A 267 4.70 1.61 14.31
CA LEU A 267 4.50 1.85 12.88
C LEU A 267 3.04 1.75 12.44
N SER A 268 2.14 1.20 13.27
CA SER A 268 0.71 1.20 12.97
C SER A 268 0.06 2.57 13.19
N THR A 269 0.68 3.48 13.93
CA THR A 269 0.16 4.83 14.13
C THR A 269 0.11 5.58 12.79
N GLY A 270 -1.04 6.21 12.51
CA GLY A 270 -1.28 6.95 11.26
C GLY A 270 -1.77 6.08 10.10
N THR A 271 -1.88 4.77 10.29
CA THR A 271 -2.46 3.86 9.30
C THR A 271 -3.98 3.80 9.40
N LEU A 272 -4.64 3.19 8.42
CA LEU A 272 -6.10 3.04 8.43
C LEU A 272 -6.53 2.22 9.68
N TYR A 273 -7.31 2.86 10.57
CA TYR A 273 -7.73 2.29 11.87
C TYR A 273 -6.58 1.81 12.78
N ASN A 274 -5.36 2.31 12.57
CA ASN A 274 -4.14 1.86 13.25
C ASN A 274 -3.89 0.34 13.15
N LEU A 275 -4.35 -0.29 12.06
CA LEU A 275 -4.20 -1.74 11.83
C LEU A 275 -2.84 -2.12 11.22
N GLY A 276 -1.92 -1.18 11.04
CA GLY A 276 -0.63 -1.40 10.37
C GLY A 276 -0.63 -1.03 8.88
N ALA A 277 0.50 -1.22 8.21
CA ALA A 277 0.69 -0.85 6.79
C ALA A 277 -0.28 -1.61 5.85
N ASP A 278 -0.59 -2.86 6.20
CA ASP A 278 -1.47 -3.74 5.45
C ASP A 278 -2.96 -3.51 5.72
N ALA A 279 -3.35 -2.45 6.45
CA ALA A 279 -4.72 -2.22 6.88
C ALA A 279 -5.76 -2.26 5.75
N VAL A 280 -5.42 -1.69 4.59
CA VAL A 280 -6.31 -1.69 3.42
C VAL A 280 -6.46 -3.09 2.84
N LEU A 281 -5.39 -3.89 2.87
CA LEU A 281 -5.37 -5.29 2.44
C LEU A 281 -6.18 -6.17 3.39
N THR A 282 -6.02 -5.98 4.70
CA THR A 282 -6.84 -6.64 5.72
C THR A 282 -8.33 -6.30 5.53
N LEU A 283 -8.67 -5.04 5.28
CA LEU A 283 -10.06 -4.65 5.02
C LEU A 283 -10.59 -5.24 3.71
N ARG A 284 -9.78 -5.28 2.65
CA ARG A 284 -10.12 -5.91 1.37
C ARG A 284 -10.45 -7.39 1.57
N ASP A 285 -9.58 -8.12 2.26
CA ASP A 285 -9.74 -9.55 2.51
C ASP A 285 -10.95 -9.82 3.44
N ALA A 286 -11.15 -8.99 4.46
CA ALA A 286 -12.34 -9.03 5.32
C ALA A 286 -13.63 -8.81 4.51
N ALA A 287 -13.68 -7.76 3.68
CA ALA A 287 -14.84 -7.45 2.85
C ALA A 287 -15.11 -8.52 1.79
N ARG A 288 -14.06 -9.18 1.26
CA ARG A 288 -14.18 -10.33 0.35
C ARG A 288 -14.80 -11.53 1.04
N VAL A 289 -14.33 -11.89 2.23
CA VAL A 289 -14.94 -12.95 3.05
C VAL A 289 -16.37 -12.61 3.42
N SER A 290 -16.63 -11.38 3.89
CA SER A 290 -17.97 -10.95 4.24
C SER A 290 -18.91 -11.05 3.04
N ALA A 291 -18.50 -10.62 1.85
CA ALA A 291 -19.29 -10.74 0.63
C ALA A 291 -19.56 -12.21 0.28
N PHE A 292 -18.57 -13.09 0.40
CA PHE A 292 -18.74 -14.52 0.18
C PHE A 292 -19.74 -15.14 1.18
N VAL A 293 -19.56 -14.87 2.48
CA VAL A 293 -20.43 -15.36 3.55
C VAL A 293 -21.87 -14.89 3.33
N LEU A 294 -22.06 -13.60 3.03
CA LEU A 294 -23.38 -13.01 2.79
C LEU A 294 -24.06 -13.60 1.55
N LEU A 295 -23.32 -13.80 0.46
CA LEU A 295 -23.85 -14.44 -0.75
C LEU A 295 -24.24 -15.89 -0.49
N LEU A 296 -23.40 -16.66 0.21
CA LEU A 296 -23.66 -18.06 0.53
C LEU A 296 -24.86 -18.19 1.48
N SER A 297 -24.96 -17.34 2.50
CA SER A 297 -26.12 -17.27 3.38
C SER A 297 -27.39 -16.91 2.60
N TRP A 298 -27.33 -15.90 1.71
CA TRP A 298 -28.49 -15.53 0.89
C TRP A 298 -28.95 -16.68 -0.02
N LEU A 299 -28.01 -17.38 -0.66
CA LEU A 299 -28.31 -18.55 -1.50
C LEU A 299 -28.94 -19.69 -0.69
N ALA A 300 -28.38 -19.99 0.49
CA ALA A 300 -28.91 -21.01 1.38
C ALA A 300 -30.35 -20.68 1.85
N ALA A 301 -30.60 -19.44 2.25
CA ALA A 301 -31.94 -18.96 2.60
C ALA A 301 -32.90 -19.06 1.41
N TYR A 302 -32.48 -18.62 0.22
CA TYR A 302 -33.27 -18.71 -1.01
C TYR A 302 -33.64 -20.17 -1.36
N LEU A 303 -32.67 -21.09 -1.30
CA LEU A 303 -32.88 -22.51 -1.60
C LEU A 303 -33.85 -23.16 -0.61
N THR A 304 -33.72 -22.86 0.68
CA THR A 304 -34.64 -23.36 1.71
C THR A 304 -36.06 -22.83 1.49
N LEU A 305 -36.22 -21.52 1.21
CA LEU A 305 -37.53 -20.94 0.86
C LEU A 305 -38.09 -21.55 -0.45
N ALA A 306 -37.25 -21.78 -1.45
CA ALA A 306 -37.65 -22.40 -2.71
C ALA A 306 -38.18 -23.81 -2.49
N ALA A 307 -37.49 -24.61 -1.68
CA ALA A 307 -37.93 -25.97 -1.32
C ALA A 307 -39.26 -25.97 -0.56
N ARG A 308 -39.50 -25.00 0.33
CA ARG A 308 -40.77 -24.85 1.05
C ARG A 308 -41.93 -24.59 0.09
N THR A 309 -41.71 -23.63 -0.80
CA THR A 309 -42.73 -23.10 -1.70
C THR A 309 -42.91 -23.95 -2.96
N TRP A 310 -42.01 -24.91 -3.19
CA TRP A 310 -41.90 -25.63 -4.46
C TRP A 310 -43.23 -26.20 -4.93
N ARG A 311 -43.95 -26.94 -4.07
CA ARG A 311 -45.21 -27.59 -4.45
C ARG A 311 -46.33 -26.59 -4.71
N VAL A 312 -46.53 -25.63 -3.80
CA VAL A 312 -47.60 -24.64 -3.87
C VAL A 312 -47.41 -23.69 -5.04
N GLN A 313 -46.19 -23.19 -5.26
CA GLN A 313 -45.87 -22.37 -6.43
C GLN A 313 -46.16 -23.14 -7.74
N GLY A 314 -45.88 -24.45 -7.78
CA GLY A 314 -46.17 -25.28 -8.95
C GLY A 314 -47.68 -25.36 -9.25
N GLN A 315 -48.51 -25.47 -8.21
CA GLN A 315 -49.96 -25.46 -8.33
C GLN A 315 -50.47 -24.09 -8.80
N ASP A 316 -50.01 -23.01 -8.16
CA ASP A 316 -50.44 -21.65 -8.48
C ASP A 316 -49.96 -21.16 -9.87
N THR A 317 -48.95 -21.81 -10.47
CA THR A 317 -48.43 -21.51 -11.81
C THR A 317 -48.89 -22.47 -12.90
N ALA A 318 -49.61 -23.54 -12.56
CA ALA A 318 -50.08 -24.54 -13.52
C ALA A 318 -50.91 -23.89 -14.65
N GLU A 319 -51.89 -23.06 -14.28
CA GLU A 319 -52.76 -22.33 -15.21
C GLU A 319 -52.02 -21.23 -16.01
N LEU A 320 -50.83 -20.83 -15.58
CA LEU A 320 -50.02 -19.80 -16.23
C LEU A 320 -49.04 -20.39 -17.26
N GLY A 321 -49.08 -21.69 -17.51
CA GLY A 321 -48.12 -22.40 -18.37
C GLY A 321 -46.99 -23.08 -17.60
N GLY A 322 -47.21 -23.41 -16.33
CA GLY A 322 -46.25 -24.09 -15.46
C GLY A 322 -45.10 -23.21 -14.98
N ARG A 323 -44.12 -23.80 -14.29
CA ARG A 323 -43.04 -23.07 -13.59
C ARG A 323 -42.15 -22.24 -14.50
N TRP A 324 -41.89 -22.77 -15.70
CA TRP A 324 -40.96 -22.20 -16.67
C TRP A 324 -41.70 -21.44 -17.78
N GLY A 325 -42.74 -22.05 -18.36
CA GLY A 325 -43.52 -21.41 -19.43
C GLY A 325 -44.27 -20.14 -18.99
N SER A 326 -44.57 -20.01 -17.70
CA SER A 326 -45.19 -18.79 -17.14
C SER A 326 -44.29 -17.55 -17.21
N TRP A 327 -42.97 -17.70 -17.21
CA TRP A 327 -42.05 -16.57 -17.40
C TRP A 327 -42.16 -15.97 -18.81
N LEU A 328 -42.41 -16.81 -19.82
CA LEU A 328 -42.56 -16.37 -21.21
C LEU A 328 -43.97 -15.84 -21.48
N ARG A 329 -45.00 -16.53 -20.98
CA ARG A 329 -46.41 -16.23 -21.33
C ARG A 329 -47.04 -15.13 -20.46
N ARG A 330 -46.72 -15.10 -19.16
CA ARG A 330 -47.35 -14.18 -18.18
C ARG A 330 -46.32 -13.70 -17.13
N PRO A 331 -45.29 -12.93 -17.54
CA PRO A 331 -44.15 -12.59 -16.68
C PRO A 331 -44.54 -11.83 -15.40
N LEU A 332 -45.45 -10.85 -15.49
CA LEU A 332 -45.89 -10.07 -14.32
C LEU A 332 -46.65 -10.93 -13.30
N SER A 333 -47.55 -11.79 -13.78
CA SER A 333 -48.27 -12.76 -12.93
C SER A 333 -47.33 -13.78 -12.29
N ARG A 334 -46.24 -14.13 -12.98
CA ARG A 334 -45.20 -15.03 -12.47
C ARG A 334 -44.32 -14.36 -11.40
N LEU A 335 -43.98 -13.08 -11.56
CA LEU A 335 -43.22 -12.30 -10.59
C LEU A 335 -43.92 -12.21 -9.23
N ARG A 336 -45.26 -12.07 -9.21
CA ARG A 336 -46.06 -12.10 -7.96
C ARG A 336 -46.05 -13.47 -7.27
N ARG A 337 -45.73 -14.54 -8.01
CA ARG A 337 -45.63 -15.91 -7.51
C ARG A 337 -44.17 -16.36 -7.41
N SER A 338 -43.20 -15.45 -7.28
CA SER A 338 -41.79 -15.80 -7.04
C SER A 338 -41.63 -16.51 -5.70
N VAL A 339 -40.51 -17.21 -5.49
CA VAL A 339 -40.23 -17.93 -4.22
C VAL A 339 -40.34 -16.98 -3.01
N VAL A 340 -39.72 -15.80 -3.11
CA VAL A 340 -39.68 -14.80 -2.03
C VAL A 340 -41.06 -14.22 -1.73
N ALA A 341 -41.96 -14.14 -2.72
CA ALA A 341 -43.31 -13.62 -2.53
C ALA A 341 -44.18 -14.45 -1.58
N TYR A 342 -43.89 -15.75 -1.42
CA TYR A 342 -44.55 -16.63 -0.46
C TYR A 342 -44.00 -16.51 0.98
N GLY A 343 -42.87 -15.81 1.16
CA GLY A 343 -42.28 -15.61 2.47
C GLY A 343 -43.07 -14.65 3.35
N GLY A 344 -42.94 -14.80 4.66
CA GLY A 344 -43.41 -13.84 5.65
C GLY A 344 -42.63 -12.52 5.58
N PHE A 345 -43.11 -11.50 6.28
CA PHE A 345 -42.41 -10.20 6.35
C PHE A 345 -40.99 -10.34 6.93
N GLY A 346 -40.82 -11.15 7.99
CA GLY A 346 -39.52 -11.41 8.61
C GLY A 346 -38.51 -12.04 7.62
N GLU A 347 -38.92 -13.08 6.90
CA GLU A 347 -38.04 -13.76 5.93
C GLU A 347 -37.66 -12.84 4.76
N LYS A 348 -38.62 -12.05 4.25
CA LYS A 348 -38.36 -11.05 3.21
C LYS A 348 -37.38 -9.98 3.70
N LEU A 349 -37.55 -9.53 4.95
CA LEU A 349 -36.66 -8.56 5.58
C LEU A 349 -35.24 -9.11 5.75
N VAL A 350 -35.10 -10.37 6.19
CA VAL A 350 -33.79 -11.03 6.31
C VAL A 350 -33.13 -11.22 4.95
N MET A 351 -33.88 -11.64 3.92
CA MET A 351 -33.36 -11.78 2.57
C MET A 351 -32.87 -10.44 2.01
N LEU A 352 -33.64 -9.36 2.22
CA LEU A 352 -33.27 -8.02 1.78
C LEU A 352 -32.10 -7.45 2.60
N SER A 353 -32.03 -7.73 3.91
CA SER A 353 -30.92 -7.27 4.75
C SER A 353 -29.61 -7.96 4.39
N LEU A 354 -29.64 -9.26 4.08
CA LEU A 354 -28.49 -10.00 3.56
C LEU A 354 -28.02 -9.41 2.23
N LEU A 355 -28.92 -9.10 1.28
CA LEU A 355 -28.56 -8.44 0.02
C LEU A 355 -28.04 -7.01 0.23
N SER A 356 -28.66 -6.22 1.10
CA SER A 356 -28.22 -4.86 1.40
C SER A 356 -26.80 -4.87 1.98
N THR A 357 -26.55 -5.76 2.94
CA THR A 357 -25.22 -5.93 3.55
C THR A 357 -24.21 -6.47 2.53
N LEU A 358 -24.63 -7.34 1.61
CA LEU A 358 -23.79 -7.81 0.51
C LEU A 358 -23.36 -6.63 -0.38
N LEU A 359 -24.27 -5.74 -0.77
CA LEU A 359 -23.93 -4.54 -1.56
C LEU A 359 -22.97 -3.60 -0.82
N LEU A 360 -23.16 -3.43 0.49
CA LEU A 360 -22.23 -2.66 1.34
C LEU A 360 -20.84 -3.33 1.38
N SER A 361 -20.79 -4.65 1.55
CA SER A 361 -19.55 -5.42 1.57
C SER A 361 -18.80 -5.38 0.23
N LEU A 362 -19.53 -5.48 -0.89
CA LEU A 362 -18.97 -5.34 -2.24
C LEU A 362 -18.43 -3.92 -2.48
N SER A 363 -19.10 -2.90 -1.95
CA SER A 363 -18.62 -1.51 -2.02
C SER A 363 -17.37 -1.29 -1.18
N ALA A 364 -17.31 -1.84 0.02
CA ALA A 364 -16.12 -1.82 0.87
C ALA A 364 -14.95 -2.55 0.21
N TRP A 365 -15.20 -3.71 -0.41
CA TRP A 365 -14.20 -4.45 -1.17
C TRP A 365 -13.68 -3.62 -2.36
N THR A 366 -14.58 -3.04 -3.15
CA THR A 366 -14.22 -2.19 -4.31
C THR A 366 -13.38 -0.99 -3.89
N TRP A 367 -13.79 -0.30 -2.83
CA TRP A 367 -13.06 0.83 -2.29
C TRP A 367 -11.68 0.42 -1.78
N ALA A 368 -11.59 -0.63 -0.97
CA ALA A 368 -10.32 -1.09 -0.40
C ALA A 368 -9.34 -1.53 -1.50
N ALA A 369 -9.80 -2.27 -2.50
CA ALA A 369 -8.93 -2.68 -3.60
C ALA A 369 -8.45 -1.48 -4.45
N ARG A 370 -9.33 -0.53 -4.79
CA ARG A 370 -8.92 0.68 -5.51
C ARG A 370 -7.95 1.53 -4.70
N ALA A 371 -8.21 1.71 -3.40
CA ALA A 371 -7.34 2.45 -2.51
C ALA A 371 -5.97 1.79 -2.39
N GLU A 372 -5.92 0.47 -2.27
CA GLU A 372 -4.66 -0.29 -2.25
C GLU A 372 -3.87 -0.12 -3.55
N THR A 373 -4.49 -0.35 -4.71
CA THR A 373 -3.80 -0.20 -6.01
C THR A 373 -3.22 1.20 -6.18
N ARG A 374 -3.97 2.24 -5.80
CA ARG A 374 -3.49 3.63 -5.88
C ARG A 374 -2.42 3.94 -4.83
N LEU A 375 -2.54 3.42 -3.62
CA LEU A 375 -1.51 3.58 -2.58
C LEU A 375 -0.19 2.91 -2.98
N GLN A 376 -0.23 1.81 -3.73
CA GLN A 376 0.96 1.10 -4.23
C GLN A 376 1.59 1.75 -5.47
N ALA A 377 1.03 2.86 -5.97
CA ALA A 377 1.60 3.58 -7.10
C ALA A 377 3.08 3.92 -6.84
N PRO A 378 3.99 3.72 -7.81
CA PRO A 378 5.42 3.94 -7.62
C PRO A 378 5.74 5.33 -7.06
N ALA A 379 5.07 6.38 -7.55
CA ALA A 379 5.27 7.76 -7.11
C ALA A 379 5.08 7.98 -5.60
N LEU A 380 4.27 7.16 -4.94
CA LEU A 380 3.96 7.33 -3.51
C LEU A 380 4.84 6.49 -2.58
N ASN A 381 5.62 5.55 -3.13
CA ASN A 381 6.40 4.56 -2.38
C ASN A 381 7.89 4.62 -2.68
N ILE A 382 8.43 5.83 -2.90
CA ILE A 382 9.86 6.08 -3.06
C ILE A 382 10.51 6.66 -1.80
N GLY A 383 9.76 6.97 -0.75
CA GLY A 383 10.29 7.56 0.50
C GLY A 383 10.50 9.08 0.47
N THR A 384 10.09 9.75 -0.60
CA THR A 384 10.07 11.22 -0.75
C THR A 384 8.93 11.64 -1.67
N TYR A 385 8.52 12.91 -1.61
CA TYR A 385 7.60 13.52 -2.57
C TYR A 385 8.31 14.68 -3.29
N GLY A 386 7.92 14.95 -4.54
CA GLY A 386 8.53 15.94 -5.43
C GLY A 386 9.53 15.36 -6.43
N GLY A 387 10.01 16.21 -7.33
CA GLY A 387 10.76 15.84 -8.54
C GLY A 387 9.87 15.31 -9.68
N ALA A 388 10.38 15.33 -10.92
CA ALA A 388 9.60 15.01 -12.12
C ALA A 388 8.95 13.62 -12.09
N TRP A 389 9.62 12.62 -11.52
CA TRP A 389 9.07 11.27 -11.37
C TRP A 389 7.80 11.24 -10.51
N PHE A 390 7.80 12.01 -9.41
CA PHE A 390 6.63 12.10 -8.54
C PHE A 390 5.47 12.79 -9.26
N TYR A 391 5.71 13.93 -9.91
CA TYR A 391 4.64 14.67 -10.61
C TYR A 391 4.05 13.87 -11.77
N GLY A 392 4.91 13.25 -12.61
CA GLY A 392 4.45 12.41 -13.71
C GLY A 392 3.57 11.25 -13.22
N GLY A 393 4.00 10.54 -12.17
CA GLY A 393 3.20 9.46 -11.60
C GLY A 393 1.96 9.94 -10.81
N LEU A 394 1.95 11.17 -10.29
CA LEU A 394 0.79 11.76 -9.63
C LEU A 394 -0.31 12.12 -10.62
N ASP A 395 0.07 12.61 -11.80
CA ASP A 395 -0.86 12.96 -12.88
C ASP A 395 -1.56 11.71 -13.45
N GLU A 396 -0.85 10.58 -13.53
CA GLU A 396 -1.43 9.27 -13.90
C GLU A 396 -2.50 8.77 -12.92
N LEU A 397 -2.53 9.24 -11.67
CA LEU A 397 -3.50 8.81 -10.66
C LEU A 397 -4.86 9.51 -10.76
N GLU A 398 -5.00 10.51 -11.63
CA GLU A 398 -6.25 11.26 -11.88
C GLU A 398 -6.93 11.71 -10.57
N LEU A 399 -6.18 12.40 -9.72
CA LEU A 399 -6.63 12.75 -8.38
C LEU A 399 -7.78 13.76 -8.41
N THR A 400 -8.80 13.51 -7.59
CA THR A 400 -9.91 14.45 -7.42
C THR A 400 -9.51 15.61 -6.50
N PRO A 401 -9.77 16.87 -6.91
CA PRO A 401 -9.43 18.03 -6.08
C PRO A 401 -10.07 17.95 -4.69
N SER A 402 -9.24 17.93 -3.66
CA SER A 402 -9.60 17.86 -2.25
C SER A 402 -8.51 18.49 -1.39
N ARG A 403 -8.82 18.73 -0.11
CA ARG A 403 -7.83 19.23 0.85
C ARG A 403 -6.67 18.25 1.05
N ASP A 404 -6.94 16.94 1.05
CA ASP A 404 -5.88 15.92 1.19
C ASP A 404 -4.97 15.87 -0.07
N THR A 405 -5.52 16.05 -1.28
CA THR A 405 -4.70 16.18 -2.50
C THR A 405 -3.92 17.49 -2.55
N ALA A 406 -4.49 18.57 -2.00
CA ALA A 406 -3.82 19.86 -1.95
C ALA A 406 -2.66 19.86 -0.92
N LEU A 407 -2.81 19.12 0.19
CA LEU A 407 -1.71 18.83 1.11
C LEU A 407 -0.56 18.09 0.40
N LEU A 408 -0.87 17.06 -0.39
CA LEU A 408 0.13 16.27 -1.11
C LEU A 408 0.89 17.12 -2.15
N ARG A 409 0.17 17.92 -2.96
CA ARG A 409 0.77 18.84 -3.94
C ARG A 409 1.55 19.98 -3.30
N GLY A 410 1.02 20.56 -2.22
CA GLY A 410 1.71 21.63 -1.50
C GLY A 410 3.02 21.14 -0.87
N LEU A 411 3.03 19.91 -0.36
CA LEU A 411 4.22 19.28 0.20
C LEU A 411 5.28 18.98 -0.85
N SER A 412 4.89 18.48 -2.03
CA SER A 412 5.86 18.27 -3.12
C SER A 412 6.47 19.59 -3.58
N SER A 413 5.66 20.64 -3.77
CA SER A 413 6.15 21.97 -4.16
C SER A 413 7.11 22.56 -3.12
N GLN A 414 6.77 22.45 -1.83
CA GLN A 414 7.62 22.95 -0.75
C GLN A 414 8.97 22.20 -0.67
N LEU A 415 8.94 20.89 -0.87
CA LEU A 415 10.16 20.08 -0.89
C LEU A 415 11.06 20.39 -2.10
N ASP A 416 10.47 20.84 -3.21
CA ASP A 416 11.19 21.28 -4.41
C ASP A 416 11.60 22.76 -4.36
N GLY A 417 11.24 23.49 -3.29
CA GLY A 417 11.60 24.89 -3.09
C GLY A 417 10.64 25.92 -3.70
N ASP A 418 9.49 25.49 -4.24
CA ASP A 418 8.44 26.38 -4.72
C ASP A 418 7.46 26.74 -3.59
N ASP A 419 7.90 27.65 -2.73
CA ASP A 419 7.15 28.15 -1.58
C ASP A 419 5.82 28.83 -1.98
N ALA A 420 5.75 29.41 -3.18
CA ALA A 420 4.56 30.10 -3.67
C ALA A 420 3.47 29.10 -4.07
N ALA A 421 3.82 28.09 -4.87
CA ALA A 421 2.90 27.01 -5.22
C ALA A 421 2.49 26.20 -3.98
N ALA A 422 3.42 25.95 -3.06
CA ALA A 422 3.14 25.28 -1.80
C ALA A 422 2.08 26.02 -0.97
N ARG A 423 2.26 27.33 -0.77
CA ARG A 423 1.31 28.17 -0.03
C ARG A 423 -0.09 28.14 -0.67
N SER A 424 -0.17 28.34 -1.99
CA SER A 424 -1.45 28.31 -2.71
C SER A 424 -2.19 26.98 -2.55
N SER A 425 -1.45 25.87 -2.46
CA SER A 425 -2.02 24.53 -2.27
C SER A 425 -2.51 24.32 -0.84
N TYR A 426 -1.77 24.79 0.17
CA TYR A 426 -2.17 24.65 1.57
C TYR A 426 -3.36 25.52 1.97
N GLU A 427 -3.58 26.65 1.28
CA GLU A 427 -4.68 27.59 1.55
C GLU A 427 -6.02 27.18 0.87
N VAL A 428 -6.09 25.98 0.26
CA VAL A 428 -7.32 25.48 -0.37
C VAL A 428 -8.39 25.17 0.69
N GLY A 429 -9.49 25.92 0.65
CA GLY A 429 -10.68 25.74 1.50
C GLY A 429 -10.77 26.74 2.66
N THR A 430 -11.86 26.73 3.42
CA THR A 430 -12.11 27.70 4.50
C THR A 430 -11.29 27.45 5.77
N SER A 431 -10.78 26.24 5.96
CA SER A 431 -9.87 25.88 7.05
C SER A 431 -8.84 24.87 6.54
N PRO A 432 -7.54 25.19 6.61
CA PRO A 432 -6.48 24.25 6.23
C PRO A 432 -6.49 23.02 7.14
N LEU A 433 -6.01 21.89 6.61
CA LEU A 433 -5.76 20.70 7.41
C LEU A 433 -4.67 20.99 8.46
N PRO A 434 -4.71 20.41 9.66
CA PRO A 434 -3.68 20.64 10.68
C PRO A 434 -2.25 20.41 10.15
N CYS A 435 -2.05 19.35 9.35
CA CYS A 435 -0.78 19.09 8.69
C CYS A 435 -0.34 20.22 7.72
N ALA A 436 -1.28 20.78 6.96
CA ALA A 436 -1.02 21.92 6.08
C ALA A 436 -0.73 23.20 6.90
N GLN A 437 -1.39 23.41 8.05
CA GLN A 437 -1.10 24.52 8.95
C GLN A 437 0.33 24.45 9.50
N ASN A 438 0.80 23.26 9.90
CA ASN A 438 2.19 23.08 10.30
C ASN A 438 3.16 23.51 9.19
N ASN A 439 2.90 23.08 7.95
CA ASN A 439 3.77 23.36 6.81
C ASN A 439 3.75 24.83 6.39
N LEU A 440 2.60 25.50 6.50
CA LEU A 440 2.49 26.96 6.41
C LEU A 440 3.34 27.65 7.49
N GLY A 441 3.41 27.08 8.70
CA GLY A 441 4.30 27.56 9.76
C GLY A 441 5.78 27.48 9.36
N VAL A 442 6.20 26.38 8.72
CA VAL A 442 7.57 26.25 8.16
C VAL A 442 7.82 27.30 7.07
N LEU A 443 6.85 27.56 6.18
CA LEU A 443 6.96 28.63 5.17
C LEU A 443 6.99 30.05 5.80
N ALA A 444 6.42 30.24 6.99
CA ALA A 444 6.49 31.50 7.71
C ALA A 444 7.88 31.69 8.35
N GLU A 445 8.43 30.64 8.95
CA GLU A 445 9.79 30.66 9.51
C GLU A 445 10.86 30.86 8.44
N ASN A 446 10.74 30.22 7.27
CA ASN A 446 11.64 30.46 6.13
C ASN A 446 11.64 31.91 5.64
N ARG A 447 10.61 32.70 5.99
CA ARG A 447 10.49 34.14 5.72
C ARG A 447 10.80 35.00 6.95
N ASP A 448 11.44 34.42 7.96
CA ASP A 448 11.78 35.04 9.25
C ASP A 448 10.59 35.51 10.10
N ASP A 449 9.35 35.08 9.79
CA ASP A 449 8.15 35.40 10.59
C ASP A 449 7.90 34.34 11.68
N ASN A 450 8.77 34.36 12.69
CA ASN A 450 8.75 33.44 13.83
C ASN A 450 7.45 33.50 14.66
N ALA A 451 6.80 34.67 14.72
CA ALA A 451 5.57 34.84 15.48
C ALA A 451 4.40 34.13 14.78
N GLN A 452 4.27 34.33 13.46
CA GLN A 452 3.30 33.61 12.65
C GLN A 452 3.58 32.10 12.65
N ALA A 453 4.85 31.69 12.50
CA ALA A 453 5.24 30.28 12.52
C ALA A 453 4.78 29.56 13.81
N ARG A 454 5.09 30.14 14.98
CA ARG A 454 4.65 29.58 16.27
C ARG A 454 3.14 29.55 16.42
N GLY A 455 2.44 30.59 16.00
CA GLY A 455 0.97 30.62 16.02
C GLY A 455 0.35 29.51 15.17
N LEU A 456 0.92 29.25 13.99
CA LEU A 456 0.47 28.18 13.10
C LEU A 456 0.76 26.79 13.67
N TRP A 457 1.92 26.57 14.29
CA TRP A 457 2.22 25.28 14.94
C TRP A 457 1.35 25.02 16.16
N GLN A 458 1.08 26.04 16.99
CA GLN A 458 0.16 25.93 18.12
C GLN A 458 -1.26 25.60 17.65
N ALA A 459 -1.75 26.29 16.62
CA ALA A 459 -3.05 26.02 16.01
C ALA A 459 -3.11 24.57 15.48
N SER A 460 -2.08 24.15 14.74
CA SER A 460 -1.97 22.78 14.22
C SER A 460 -2.01 21.73 15.34
N LEU A 461 -1.24 21.92 16.42
CA LEU A 461 -1.19 20.97 17.53
C LEU A 461 -2.50 20.96 18.33
N SER A 462 -3.15 22.11 18.49
CA SER A 462 -4.46 22.21 19.16
C SER A 462 -5.56 21.47 18.39
N ALA A 463 -5.52 21.52 17.05
CA ALA A 463 -6.47 20.84 16.19
C ALA A 463 -6.22 19.33 16.07
N ALA A 464 -4.95 18.91 16.18
CA ALA A 464 -4.55 17.51 16.15
C ALA A 464 -3.36 17.25 17.10
N PRO A 465 -3.62 16.91 18.38
CA PRO A 465 -2.59 16.74 19.42
C PRO A 465 -1.57 15.64 19.12
N ASP A 466 -1.93 14.68 18.29
CA ASP A 466 -1.08 13.53 17.94
C ASP A 466 -0.06 13.85 16.84
N LEU A 467 -0.08 15.07 16.27
CA LEU A 467 0.83 15.44 15.20
C LEU A 467 2.25 15.70 15.72
N LEU A 468 3.17 14.88 15.22
CA LEU A 468 4.58 14.93 15.62
C LEU A 468 5.32 16.19 15.14
N ALA A 469 5.04 16.66 13.92
CA ALA A 469 5.73 17.81 13.33
C ALA A 469 5.54 19.12 14.11
N PRO A 470 4.31 19.56 14.45
CA PRO A 470 4.13 20.79 15.23
C PRO A 470 4.66 20.64 16.66
N ALA A 471 4.55 19.45 17.28
CA ALA A 471 5.15 19.20 18.59
C ALA A 471 6.69 19.31 18.56
N TYR A 472 7.32 18.81 17.49
CA TYR A 472 8.75 18.96 17.25
C TYR A 472 9.15 20.43 17.08
N ASN A 473 8.45 21.17 16.21
CA ASN A 473 8.73 22.58 15.89
C ASN A 473 8.52 23.50 17.10
N LEU A 474 7.62 23.12 18.02
CA LEU A 474 7.42 23.81 19.31
C LEU A 474 8.43 23.40 20.40
N GLY A 475 9.36 22.49 20.11
CA GLY A 475 10.40 22.06 21.06
C GLY A 475 9.94 21.06 22.11
N LEU A 476 8.80 20.38 21.92
CA LEU A 476 8.25 19.39 22.88
C LEU A 476 8.93 18.01 22.85
N GLN A 477 10.02 17.87 22.08
CA GLN A 477 10.88 16.68 22.00
C GLN A 477 10.13 15.33 21.89
N PRO A 478 9.27 15.12 20.87
CA PRO A 478 8.55 13.86 20.72
C PRO A 478 9.50 12.65 20.57
N SER A 479 9.08 11.52 21.14
CA SER A 479 9.82 10.25 21.19
C SER A 479 9.39 9.29 20.07
N ALA A 480 9.51 9.70 18.80
CA ALA A 480 9.27 8.82 17.66
C ALA A 480 10.50 8.72 16.74
N PRO A 481 10.62 7.64 15.95
CA PRO A 481 11.72 7.45 15.00
C PRO A 481 11.92 8.63 14.06
N GLU A 482 10.82 9.21 13.58
CA GLU A 482 10.84 10.33 12.66
C GLU A 482 11.39 11.62 13.30
N ALA A 483 11.10 11.84 14.59
CA ALA A 483 11.68 12.96 15.34
C ALA A 483 13.17 12.74 15.62
N ALA A 484 13.59 11.49 15.89
CA ALA A 484 15.01 11.16 16.07
C ALA A 484 15.80 11.37 14.78
N PHE A 485 15.25 10.92 13.64
CA PHE A 485 15.83 11.17 12.32
C PHE A 485 15.97 12.67 12.03
N GLN A 486 14.94 13.47 12.31
CA GLN A 486 15.00 14.92 12.14
C GLN A 486 16.15 15.51 12.97
N ARG A 487 16.25 15.22 14.27
CA ARG A 487 17.32 15.75 15.14
C ARG A 487 18.72 15.42 14.65
N GLU A 488 18.90 14.20 14.13
CA GLU A 488 20.22 13.71 13.78
C GLU A 488 20.70 14.23 12.42
N TYR A 489 19.80 14.39 11.46
CA TYR A 489 20.18 14.66 10.08
C TYR A 489 19.71 15.99 9.51
N ARG A 490 18.82 16.72 10.20
CA ARG A 490 18.25 17.98 9.70
C ARG A 490 18.25 19.06 10.78
N ALA A 491 18.80 20.23 10.44
CA ALA A 491 18.71 21.43 11.27
C ALA A 491 17.43 22.24 11.03
N ALA A 492 16.68 21.92 9.97
CA ALA A 492 15.47 22.63 9.58
C ALA A 492 14.24 22.21 10.42
N PRO A 493 13.17 23.03 10.42
CA PRO A 493 11.88 22.64 10.97
C PRO A 493 11.34 21.38 10.31
N ARG A 494 10.56 20.60 11.06
CA ARG A 494 9.96 19.37 10.56
C ARG A 494 8.69 19.67 9.76
N LEU A 495 8.69 19.20 8.51
CA LEU A 495 7.49 19.13 7.69
C LEU A 495 6.54 18.05 8.22
N CYS A 496 5.26 18.30 8.07
CA CYS A 496 4.21 17.33 8.29
C CYS A 496 3.93 16.61 6.97
N TYR A 497 4.03 15.28 7.00
CA TYR A 497 3.74 14.40 5.87
C TYR A 497 2.32 13.83 6.00
N PRO A 498 1.58 13.66 4.89
CA PRO A 498 0.26 13.03 4.92
C PRO A 498 0.38 11.59 5.45
N ASP A 499 -0.42 11.27 6.46
CA ASP A 499 -0.55 9.90 6.94
C ASP A 499 -1.31 9.02 5.93
N GLN A 500 -1.28 7.69 6.11
CA GLN A 500 -1.94 6.77 5.18
C GLN A 500 -3.45 7.06 5.07
N ARG A 501 -4.09 7.54 6.15
CA ARG A 501 -5.51 7.93 6.14
C ARG A 501 -5.77 9.09 5.18
N SER A 502 -4.91 10.12 5.23
CA SER A 502 -4.98 11.27 4.33
C SER A 502 -4.70 10.85 2.88
N LEU A 503 -3.70 9.99 2.65
CA LEU A 503 -3.42 9.42 1.33
C LEU A 503 -4.61 8.61 0.79
N VAL A 504 -5.21 7.73 1.59
CA VAL A 504 -6.40 6.96 1.17
C VAL A 504 -7.54 7.90 0.76
N ARG A 505 -7.77 8.99 1.49
CA ARG A 505 -8.80 9.99 1.13
C ARG A 505 -8.44 10.76 -0.14
N ALA A 506 -7.17 11.15 -0.31
CA ALA A 506 -6.68 11.84 -1.48
C ALA A 506 -6.79 10.98 -2.75
N LEU A 507 -6.46 9.69 -2.64
CA LEU A 507 -6.30 8.78 -3.77
C LEU A 507 -7.57 7.97 -4.06
N GLY A 508 -8.17 7.34 -3.05
CA GLY A 508 -9.31 6.43 -3.20
C GLY A 508 -10.66 7.11 -3.01
N GLY A 509 -10.67 8.36 -2.55
CA GLY A 509 -11.85 9.02 -2.01
C GLY A 509 -12.28 8.42 -0.66
N SER A 510 -13.35 8.96 -0.09
CA SER A 510 -13.91 8.43 1.15
C SER A 510 -14.78 7.20 0.90
N LEU A 511 -14.82 6.27 1.87
CA LEU A 511 -15.79 5.16 1.86
C LEU A 511 -17.23 5.69 1.73
N ALA A 512 -17.53 6.81 2.38
CA ALA A 512 -18.82 7.50 2.24
C ALA A 512 -19.10 7.93 0.78
N GLY A 513 -18.07 8.39 0.06
CA GLY A 513 -18.15 8.67 -1.38
C GLY A 513 -18.47 7.43 -2.21
N GLN A 514 -17.82 6.29 -1.92
CA GLN A 514 -18.12 5.02 -2.60
C GLN A 514 -19.55 4.54 -2.29
N LEU A 515 -20.00 4.67 -1.04
CA LEU A 515 -21.38 4.33 -0.65
C LEU A 515 -22.40 5.25 -1.33
N ARG A 516 -22.10 6.54 -1.45
CA ARG A 516 -22.92 7.49 -2.23
C ARG A 516 -22.95 7.09 -3.71
N ALA A 517 -21.83 6.67 -4.29
CA ALA A 517 -21.78 6.17 -5.66
C ALA A 517 -22.62 4.90 -5.84
N LEU A 518 -22.61 3.98 -4.87
CA LEU A 518 -23.50 2.81 -4.87
C LEU A 518 -24.98 3.22 -4.90
N VAL A 519 -25.37 4.26 -4.15
CA VAL A 519 -26.77 4.73 -4.13
C VAL A 519 -27.15 5.47 -5.42
N LEU A 520 -26.29 6.36 -5.91
CA LEU A 520 -26.60 7.21 -7.07
C LEU A 520 -26.45 6.48 -8.41
N ASN A 521 -25.46 5.59 -8.54
CA ASN A 521 -25.19 4.82 -9.76
C ASN A 521 -24.64 3.41 -9.41
N PRO A 522 -25.51 2.51 -8.89
CA PRO A 522 -25.11 1.19 -8.41
C PRO A 522 -24.45 0.33 -9.50
N TRP A 523 -24.86 0.49 -10.76
CA TRP A 523 -24.29 -0.23 -11.88
C TRP A 523 -22.79 0.07 -12.03
N SER A 524 -22.43 1.35 -12.15
CA SER A 524 -21.02 1.76 -12.29
C SER A 524 -20.16 1.37 -11.07
N ALA A 525 -20.72 1.49 -9.86
CA ALA A 525 -20.03 1.17 -8.63
C ALA A 525 -19.69 -0.33 -8.54
N LEU A 526 -20.63 -1.21 -8.90
CA LEU A 526 -20.45 -2.66 -8.84
C LEU A 526 -19.64 -3.22 -10.02
N MET A 527 -19.74 -2.61 -11.21
CA MET A 527 -18.89 -2.93 -12.36
C MET A 527 -17.40 -2.65 -12.09
N ALA A 528 -17.08 -1.78 -11.13
CA ALA A 528 -15.71 -1.54 -10.70
C ALA A 528 -15.18 -2.56 -9.67
N THR A 529 -16.00 -3.53 -9.22
CA THR A 529 -15.58 -4.54 -8.24
C THR A 529 -14.52 -5.46 -8.85
N PRO A 530 -13.36 -5.70 -8.21
CA PRO A 530 -12.28 -6.50 -8.77
C PRO A 530 -12.54 -8.01 -8.59
N THR A 531 -13.55 -8.52 -9.26
CA THR A 531 -13.96 -9.94 -9.16
C THR A 531 -13.12 -10.89 -10.01
N GLN A 532 -12.24 -10.35 -10.88
CA GLN A 532 -11.48 -11.08 -11.91
C GLN A 532 -12.37 -11.77 -12.97
N LEU A 533 -13.68 -11.48 -12.99
CA LEU A 533 -14.58 -11.93 -14.04
C LEU A 533 -14.32 -11.11 -15.32
N SER A 534 -14.56 -11.71 -16.48
CA SER A 534 -14.59 -10.95 -17.73
C SER A 534 -15.71 -9.93 -17.69
N THR A 535 -15.52 -8.79 -18.37
CA THR A 535 -16.51 -7.70 -18.44
C THR A 535 -17.96 -8.16 -18.71
N PRO A 536 -18.23 -9.09 -19.66
CA PRO A 536 -19.61 -9.56 -19.88
C PRO A 536 -20.15 -10.39 -18.72
N LEU A 537 -19.34 -11.26 -18.10
CA LEU A 537 -19.77 -12.04 -16.93
C LEU A 537 -20.03 -11.15 -15.74
N GLN A 538 -19.20 -10.13 -15.54
CA GLN A 538 -19.40 -9.13 -14.50
C GLN A 538 -20.69 -8.36 -14.73
N ALA A 539 -20.95 -7.89 -15.96
CA ALA A 539 -22.19 -7.20 -16.30
C ALA A 539 -23.43 -8.07 -16.03
N VAL A 540 -23.40 -9.35 -16.40
CA VAL A 540 -24.50 -10.29 -16.12
C VAL A 540 -24.70 -10.44 -14.62
N TRP A 541 -23.65 -10.68 -13.85
CA TRP A 541 -23.73 -10.84 -12.40
C TRP A 541 -24.24 -9.57 -11.70
N VAL A 542 -23.74 -8.38 -12.07
CA VAL A 542 -24.22 -7.09 -11.54
C VAL A 542 -25.70 -6.88 -11.89
N THR A 543 -26.10 -7.17 -13.14
CA THR A 543 -27.51 -7.06 -13.56
C THR A 543 -28.40 -7.94 -12.70
N LEU A 544 -28.02 -9.20 -12.51
CA LEU A 544 -28.77 -10.15 -11.71
C LEU A 544 -28.86 -9.72 -10.25
N LEU A 545 -27.76 -9.22 -9.67
CA LEU A 545 -27.73 -8.74 -8.29
C LEU A 545 -28.65 -7.53 -8.09
N LEU A 546 -28.57 -6.53 -8.97
CA LEU A 546 -29.41 -5.33 -8.89
C LEU A 546 -30.88 -5.62 -9.17
N LEU A 547 -31.17 -6.48 -10.14
CA LEU A 547 -32.52 -6.95 -10.42
C LEU A 547 -33.10 -7.68 -9.20
N THR A 548 -32.32 -8.57 -8.60
CA THR A 548 -32.73 -9.31 -7.40
C THR A 548 -32.97 -8.38 -6.21
N TYR A 549 -32.12 -7.37 -6.03
CA TYR A 549 -32.29 -6.35 -4.99
C TYR A 549 -33.57 -5.53 -5.21
N ALA A 550 -33.78 -5.00 -6.42
CA ALA A 550 -34.97 -4.22 -6.77
C ALA A 550 -36.25 -5.04 -6.57
N LEU A 551 -36.25 -6.30 -7.00
CA LEU A 551 -37.36 -7.23 -6.77
C LEU A 551 -37.57 -7.52 -5.28
N GLY A 552 -36.49 -7.65 -4.50
CA GLY A 552 -36.55 -7.81 -3.05
C GLY A 552 -37.26 -6.65 -2.35
N VAL A 553 -36.95 -5.40 -2.74
CA VAL A 553 -37.62 -4.20 -2.22
C VAL A 553 -39.10 -4.21 -2.57
N VAL A 554 -39.45 -4.51 -3.82
CA VAL A 554 -40.86 -4.62 -4.24
C VAL A 554 -41.56 -5.73 -3.45
N TRP A 555 -40.95 -6.89 -3.28
CA TRP A 555 -41.56 -8.02 -2.58
C TRP A 555 -41.76 -7.79 -1.09
N LEU A 556 -40.90 -7.00 -0.44
CA LEU A 556 -41.07 -6.58 0.95
C LEU A 556 -42.38 -5.80 1.14
N LEU A 557 -42.73 -4.94 0.19
CA LEU A 557 -43.95 -4.13 0.21
C LEU A 557 -45.20 -4.92 -0.21
N THR A 558 -45.03 -6.03 -0.94
CA THR A 558 -46.16 -6.88 -1.31
C THR A 558 -46.53 -7.87 -0.20
N PRO A 559 -47.83 -8.06 0.10
CA PRO A 559 -48.28 -9.08 1.05
C PRO A 559 -47.90 -10.49 0.57
N SER A 560 -47.83 -11.44 1.50
CA SER A 560 -47.52 -12.83 1.15
C SER A 560 -48.56 -13.40 0.20
N SER A 561 -48.10 -14.14 -0.81
CA SER A 561 -48.96 -14.90 -1.74
C SER A 561 -49.59 -16.14 -1.11
N ASP A 562 -49.27 -16.45 0.16
CA ASP A 562 -49.85 -17.55 0.93
C ASP A 562 -50.32 -17.10 2.32
N PRO A 563 -51.36 -16.25 2.39
CA PRO A 563 -51.90 -15.76 3.66
C PRO A 563 -52.51 -16.89 4.53
N SER A 564 -52.83 -18.03 3.93
CA SER A 564 -53.41 -19.20 4.60
C SER A 564 -52.38 -20.27 5.02
N GLY A 565 -51.08 -20.06 4.75
CA GLY A 565 -50.00 -20.96 5.19
C GLY A 565 -50.02 -22.36 4.54
N ARG A 566 -50.50 -22.48 3.29
CA ARG A 566 -50.59 -23.72 2.52
C ARG A 566 -49.22 -24.36 2.22
N ALA A 567 -48.16 -23.56 2.15
CA ALA A 567 -46.80 -24.03 1.81
C ALA A 567 -46.27 -25.10 2.79
N GLY A 568 -46.75 -25.12 4.03
CA GLY A 568 -46.41 -26.13 5.01
C GLY A 568 -44.89 -26.28 5.20
N ARG A 569 -44.46 -27.49 5.58
CA ARG A 569 -43.04 -27.84 5.78
C ARG A 569 -42.72 -29.19 5.14
N PRO A 570 -42.44 -29.23 3.82
CA PRO A 570 -42.17 -30.48 3.11
C PRO A 570 -40.86 -31.15 3.54
N ALA A 571 -40.69 -32.43 3.22
CA ALA A 571 -39.50 -33.20 3.60
C ALA A 571 -38.19 -32.56 3.09
N LEU A 572 -38.18 -32.07 1.85
CA LEU A 572 -37.02 -31.37 1.28
C LEU A 572 -36.69 -30.09 2.05
N PHE A 573 -37.69 -29.33 2.49
CA PHE A 573 -37.49 -28.15 3.33
C PHE A 573 -36.86 -28.54 4.67
N ARG A 574 -37.35 -29.61 5.32
CA ARG A 574 -36.79 -30.10 6.59
C ARG A 574 -35.34 -30.58 6.44
N LEU A 575 -35.04 -31.28 5.34
CA LEU A 575 -33.68 -31.72 5.03
C LEU A 575 -32.74 -30.53 4.84
N LEU A 576 -33.13 -29.54 4.02
CA LEU A 576 -32.32 -28.33 3.84
C LEU A 576 -32.21 -27.51 5.12
N ALA A 577 -33.27 -27.41 5.92
CA ALA A 577 -33.25 -26.74 7.20
C ALA A 577 -32.28 -27.39 8.20
N LEU A 578 -32.15 -28.72 8.15
CA LEU A 578 -31.17 -29.44 8.94
C LEU A 578 -29.75 -29.22 8.41
N LEU A 579 -29.55 -29.32 7.09
CA LEU A 579 -28.23 -29.20 6.44
C LEU A 579 -27.68 -27.77 6.41
N LEU A 580 -28.56 -26.77 6.40
CA LEU A 580 -28.26 -25.33 6.31
C LEU A 580 -28.75 -24.62 7.58
N PRO A 581 -27.92 -24.60 8.65
CA PRO A 581 -28.28 -24.00 9.93
C PRO A 581 -28.85 -22.59 9.80
N GLY A 582 -29.96 -22.31 10.51
CA GLY A 582 -30.61 -21.01 10.52
C GLY A 582 -31.58 -20.74 9.38
N SER A 583 -31.53 -21.49 8.27
CA SER A 583 -32.33 -21.22 7.07
C SER A 583 -33.85 -21.44 7.25
N ALA A 584 -34.29 -22.17 8.27
CA ALA A 584 -35.71 -22.30 8.63
C ALA A 584 -36.16 -21.35 9.76
N LEU A 585 -35.22 -20.62 10.36
CA LEU A 585 -35.44 -19.70 11.48
C LEU A 585 -35.41 -18.23 10.99
N LEU A 586 -35.58 -18.00 9.68
CA LEU A 586 -35.47 -16.69 9.03
C LEU A 586 -36.54 -15.68 9.48
N ASP A 587 -37.60 -16.13 10.15
CA ASP A 587 -38.57 -15.24 10.79
C ASP A 587 -37.98 -14.48 12.00
N GLY A 588 -36.79 -14.86 12.49
CA GLY A 588 -36.11 -14.20 13.61
C GLY A 588 -34.62 -13.95 13.36
N ALA A 589 -34.04 -13.03 14.14
CA ALA A 589 -32.63 -12.65 14.02
C ALA A 589 -31.66 -13.83 14.20
N TRP A 590 -32.00 -14.80 15.04
CA TRP A 590 -31.20 -16.00 15.28
C TRP A 590 -31.01 -16.86 14.02
N GLY A 591 -31.99 -16.88 13.11
CA GLY A 591 -31.84 -17.59 11.83
C GLY A 591 -30.70 -17.01 11.00
N ALA A 592 -30.61 -15.68 10.92
CA ALA A 592 -29.51 -15.00 10.22
C ALA A 592 -28.16 -15.26 10.90
N VAL A 593 -28.09 -15.21 12.24
CA VAL A 593 -26.86 -15.47 13.00
C VAL A 593 -26.32 -16.89 12.74
N LEU A 594 -27.17 -17.91 12.83
CA LEU A 594 -26.78 -19.31 12.58
C LEU A 594 -26.33 -19.51 11.13
N LEU A 595 -27.02 -18.87 10.18
CA LEU A 595 -26.73 -18.98 8.76
C LEU A 595 -25.42 -18.29 8.37
N LEU A 596 -25.14 -17.12 8.94
CA LEU A 596 -23.87 -16.42 8.78
C LEU A 596 -22.72 -17.20 9.44
N GLY A 597 -22.95 -17.74 10.63
CA GLY A 597 -21.96 -18.59 11.31
C GLY A 597 -21.61 -19.84 10.49
N TRP A 598 -22.61 -20.53 9.95
CA TRP A 598 -22.40 -21.67 9.07
C TRP A 598 -21.64 -21.31 7.79
N ALA A 599 -22.02 -20.22 7.12
CA ALA A 599 -21.33 -19.76 5.91
C ALA A 599 -19.89 -19.30 6.22
N ALA A 600 -19.63 -18.71 7.38
CA ALA A 600 -18.30 -18.34 7.84
C ALA A 600 -17.43 -19.59 8.12
N ALA A 601 -17.99 -20.64 8.70
CA ALA A 601 -17.30 -21.91 8.89
C ALA A 601 -16.91 -22.56 7.55
N ILE A 602 -17.79 -22.51 6.55
CA ILE A 602 -17.45 -22.93 5.18
C ILE A 602 -16.34 -22.06 4.59
N GLY A 603 -16.44 -20.74 4.71
CA GLY A 603 -15.38 -19.81 4.30
C GLY A 603 -14.04 -20.19 4.92
N ASN A 604 -14.01 -20.50 6.22
CA ASN A 604 -12.81 -20.95 6.92
C ASN A 604 -12.23 -22.26 6.35
N LEU A 605 -13.07 -23.25 6.06
CA LEU A 605 -12.66 -24.51 5.42
C LEU A 605 -12.07 -24.30 4.02
N LEU A 606 -12.66 -23.40 3.23
CA LEU A 606 -12.17 -23.06 1.89
C LEU A 606 -10.83 -22.34 1.95
N THR A 607 -10.64 -21.45 2.93
CA THR A 607 -9.35 -20.81 3.20
C THR A 607 -8.31 -21.82 3.63
N ALA A 608 -8.65 -22.73 4.55
CA ALA A 608 -7.74 -23.80 5.01
C ALA A 608 -7.30 -24.75 3.88
N ARG A 609 -8.13 -24.93 2.85
CA ARG A 609 -7.80 -25.72 1.64
C ARG A 609 -7.09 -24.91 0.54
N GLY A 610 -6.85 -23.62 0.76
CA GLY A 610 -6.21 -22.73 -0.22
C GLY A 610 -7.09 -22.32 -1.40
N TRP A 611 -8.40 -22.60 -1.38
CA TRP A 611 -9.33 -22.18 -2.44
C TRP A 611 -9.67 -20.69 -2.33
N LEU A 612 -9.61 -20.14 -1.10
CA LEU A 612 -9.70 -18.71 -0.83
C LEU A 612 -8.38 -18.23 -0.23
N THR A 613 -7.66 -17.39 -0.97
CA THR A 613 -6.42 -16.76 -0.49
C THR A 613 -6.75 -15.47 0.26
N LEU A 614 -6.44 -15.46 1.56
CA LEU A 614 -6.69 -14.34 2.48
C LEU A 614 -5.46 -14.10 3.36
N PRO A 615 -4.32 -13.73 2.77
CA PRO A 615 -3.05 -13.68 3.48
C PRO A 615 -3.00 -12.62 4.60
N TYR A 616 -3.88 -11.62 4.56
CA TYR A 616 -3.87 -10.49 5.51
C TYR A 616 -4.89 -10.62 6.65
N LEU A 617 -5.61 -11.75 6.71
CA LEU A 617 -6.46 -12.11 7.84
C LEU A 617 -5.73 -13.12 8.74
N PRO A 618 -6.12 -13.23 10.03
CA PRO A 618 -5.67 -14.33 10.87
C PRO A 618 -5.88 -15.66 10.16
N GLY A 619 -4.92 -16.58 10.33
CA GLY A 619 -4.99 -17.91 9.75
C GLY A 619 -6.31 -18.62 10.05
N PRO A 620 -6.75 -19.56 9.20
CA PRO A 620 -7.97 -20.31 9.42
C PRO A 620 -7.93 -21.01 10.79
N LEU A 621 -9.11 -21.28 11.35
CA LEU A 621 -9.20 -22.01 12.60
C LEU A 621 -8.65 -23.42 12.37
N SER A 622 -8.14 -24.05 13.43
CA SER A 622 -7.77 -25.46 13.35
C SER A 622 -8.98 -26.30 12.95
N ALA A 623 -8.76 -27.44 12.30
CA ALA A 623 -9.84 -28.33 11.87
C ALA A 623 -10.77 -28.71 13.04
N SER A 624 -10.19 -28.96 14.23
CA SER A 624 -10.94 -29.21 15.46
C SER A 624 -11.76 -28.00 15.90
N GLY A 625 -11.20 -26.80 15.83
CA GLY A 625 -11.91 -25.55 16.16
C GLY A 625 -13.12 -25.32 15.25
N VAL A 626 -12.97 -25.51 13.94
CA VAL A 626 -14.08 -25.43 12.99
C VAL A 626 -15.14 -26.49 13.27
N LEU A 627 -14.72 -27.74 13.55
CA LEU A 627 -15.65 -28.84 13.84
C LEU A 627 -16.46 -28.59 15.11
N ILE A 628 -15.83 -28.14 16.19
CA ILE A 628 -16.51 -27.76 17.44
C ILE A 628 -17.52 -26.63 17.17
N PHE A 629 -17.11 -25.60 16.44
CA PHE A 629 -17.98 -24.49 16.09
C PHE A 629 -19.20 -24.93 15.27
N LEU A 630 -18.99 -25.80 14.27
CA LEU A 630 -20.08 -26.40 13.49
C LEU A 630 -21.00 -27.25 14.38
N VAL A 631 -20.46 -28.11 15.26
CA VAL A 631 -21.27 -28.94 16.17
C VAL A 631 -22.18 -28.06 17.04
N VAL A 632 -21.66 -26.97 17.59
CA VAL A 632 -22.45 -26.00 18.37
C VAL A 632 -23.54 -25.36 17.51
N LEU A 633 -23.21 -24.89 16.29
CA LEU A 633 -24.18 -24.30 15.36
C LEU A 633 -25.30 -25.28 15.00
N TYR A 634 -24.96 -26.53 14.68
CA TYR A 634 -25.94 -27.57 14.35
C TYR A 634 -26.79 -27.96 15.56
N ALA A 635 -26.21 -28.04 16.77
CA ALA A 635 -26.96 -28.32 17.99
C ALA A 635 -28.00 -27.22 18.28
N LEU A 636 -27.60 -25.95 18.17
CA LEU A 636 -28.50 -24.80 18.31
C LEU A 636 -29.58 -24.79 17.23
N ASN A 637 -29.22 -25.11 15.98
CA ASN A 637 -30.17 -25.22 14.88
C ASN A 637 -31.21 -26.32 15.11
N VAL A 638 -30.76 -27.52 15.52
CA VAL A 638 -31.67 -28.64 15.84
C VAL A 638 -32.60 -28.26 16.98
N LEU A 639 -32.09 -27.64 18.05
CA LEU A 639 -32.93 -27.16 19.16
C LEU A 639 -34.00 -26.17 18.66
N GLY A 640 -33.61 -25.17 17.87
CA GLY A 640 -34.53 -24.19 17.30
C GLY A 640 -35.58 -24.82 16.38
N LEU A 641 -35.17 -25.76 15.53
CA LEU A 641 -36.06 -26.52 14.66
C LEU A 641 -37.05 -27.36 15.44
N SER A 642 -36.59 -28.08 16.47
CA SER A 642 -37.45 -28.88 17.34
C SER A 642 -38.50 -28.02 18.04
N LEU A 643 -38.09 -26.87 18.59
CA LEU A 643 -39.02 -25.92 19.23
C LEU A 643 -40.08 -25.41 18.24
N GLN A 644 -39.69 -25.07 17.01
CA GLN A 644 -40.64 -24.64 15.98
C GLN A 644 -41.58 -25.76 15.52
N GLU A 645 -41.08 -26.99 15.33
CA GLU A 645 -41.93 -28.13 14.94
C GLU A 645 -42.94 -28.45 16.06
N ILE A 646 -42.52 -28.44 17.33
CA ILE A 646 -43.41 -28.62 18.49
C ILE A 646 -44.48 -27.52 18.54
N GLY A 647 -44.09 -26.26 18.34
CA GLY A 647 -45.03 -25.14 18.26
C GLY A 647 -46.05 -25.31 17.14
N SER A 648 -45.59 -25.71 15.95
CA SER A 648 -46.45 -25.95 14.79
C SER A 648 -47.44 -27.11 15.02
N PHE A 649 -46.99 -28.17 15.69
CA PHE A 649 -47.84 -29.32 16.05
C PHE A 649 -48.92 -28.92 17.05
N ARG A 650 -48.56 -28.14 18.08
CA ARG A 650 -49.53 -27.61 19.07
C ARG A 650 -50.57 -26.71 18.41
N ALA A 651 -50.14 -25.80 17.52
CA ALA A 651 -51.06 -24.91 16.81
C ALA A 651 -52.04 -25.68 15.92
N ARG A 652 -51.57 -26.72 15.21
CA ARG A 652 -52.45 -27.61 14.42
C ARG A 652 -53.45 -28.35 15.29
N ARG A 653 -53.00 -28.87 16.45
CA ARG A 653 -53.86 -29.58 17.40
C ARG A 653 -54.95 -28.67 17.98
N ALA A 654 -54.59 -27.43 18.34
CA ALA A 654 -55.53 -26.43 18.82
C ALA A 654 -56.56 -26.01 17.73
N ALA A 655 -56.11 -25.88 16.48
CA ALA A 655 -56.99 -25.58 15.35
C ALA A 655 -57.93 -26.74 15.00
N SER A 656 -57.50 -27.99 15.23
CA SER A 656 -58.35 -29.18 15.05
C SER A 656 -59.35 -29.40 16.19
N SER A 657 -59.10 -28.89 17.39
CA SER A 657 -60.03 -28.98 18.53
C SER A 657 -61.05 -27.84 18.58
N ALA A 658 -60.85 -26.78 17.79
CA ALA A 658 -61.77 -25.64 17.67
C ALA A 658 -62.75 -25.77 16.48
N LYS A 659 -62.63 -26.84 15.69
CA LYS A 659 -63.61 -27.29 14.69
C LYS A 659 -64.36 -28.47 15.25
#